data_AF-A0A9W6C1V3-F1
#
_entry.id   AF-A0A9W6C1V3-F1
#
_cell.length_a   1.000
_cell.length_b   1.000
_cell.length_c   1.000
_cell.angle_alpha   90.00
_cell.angle_beta   90.00
_cell.angle_gamma   90.00
#
_symmetry.space_group_name_H-M   'P 1'
#
loop_
_entity.id
_entity.type
_entity.pdbx_description
1 polymer ?
#
loop_
_entity_poly.entity_id
_entity_poly.type
_entity_poly.pdbx_seq_one_letter_code
_entity_poly.pdbx_strand_id
1 'polypeptide(L)'
;MASRKNPAAQAPSALGNVVAFIATSVVAGIVAAGLLVPPAAATGLAANASIGWFKDLPAQMEAGPMSRASTVVARDGTEIATFYAQNRTPVSLDEMSPHMSAAILAIEDRDFYEHGGVDLGGILRALGNNIIRPDARQGASTITQQYVNNLLIDSQVRAGEEATTIGADKGYTDKIKEIKLALSMEQELSKDEILEGYLNMVLFGGQNYGVEAAAQYYWGIPASDLSISQSAVLAGMVQSPNYYDPAANPEAATERRNIVLDTMLTTGAITQEEHATAAAEPIEVDPNPTNSGCTAAEIAPYFCDYVENSILQDSAFGETPEERLKTLQLGGLTITTTLDVEAQRAAEESVNETQPRDDNPDNVSTALVSLEPTNGDIVAMAQNTYYSTGEGDSNTTYNFNVDSWMGGAGGFQVGSTYKPLTYAAWIDAGNGAEDEIDATRTRWPADHRWKASCLERGYKIEPGNNGEGFEIQNAESGYTREMEADFGLYNSINTAIYAMAEDLDLCDIGEISESLGIVNGKDGEPVDTTVLASLLGGSVDISPMTMARAYSAFANRGEMCEPRALERVVDYTGKEYEIPETSCERVISEDVADGVNFALNQTLVRGSGWQREIGLPGASAAKTGTTDNSTQTWMIGYTRGLATASWVGNYEFGSRSLNGLSIGGERTEGDDWVDGSTYAGGQWQRFMEEVARDYDTDEFEEPSDRLRTERLRLLPEGSAPLRILHLSDLHVWPGQRAVREFVHSLAALEPDLVVDTGDNLSHPGALPWLLEILEPLFRFPGAYVPGSNCYFAPRPKNPFRYLWRDTSGEGRDEAPRLPTQDMHDAFDAAGWTPLINRSARMEVAGLTLDLSGVDDPHLGYDRHPGFGDPATADLRLGVAHAPYLRTLDRFAADGAQLVLAGHTHGGQVCLPGGRALVSNCDLEPERCKGLITQGGVPVNVSAGLGTSRFAPIRLFCPPEAVLLTLTD
;
A
#
# COMPACT_ATOMS: atom_id res chain seq x y z
N MET A 1 58.13 12.84 77.15
CA MET A 1 57.98 12.27 78.51
C MET A 1 57.54 10.82 78.37
N ALA A 2 58.09 9.93 79.18
CA ALA A 2 58.00 8.47 79.06
C ALA A 2 56.69 7.87 79.60
N SER A 3 56.37 6.66 79.13
CA SER A 3 55.73 5.50 79.82
C SER A 3 54.88 4.75 78.79
N ARG A 4 54.88 3.42 78.62
CA ARG A 4 55.50 2.25 79.24
C ARG A 4 55.38 1.12 78.18
N LYS A 5 56.39 0.26 78.06
CA LYS A 5 56.29 -1.01 77.34
C LYS A 5 55.49 -2.01 78.18
N ASN A 6 54.62 -2.80 77.54
CA ASN A 6 54.43 -4.20 77.92
C ASN A 6 54.14 -5.08 76.68
N PRO A 7 54.60 -6.34 76.67
CA PRO A 7 54.69 -7.19 75.48
C PRO A 7 53.64 -8.31 75.47
N ALA A 8 53.21 -8.73 74.27
CA ALA A 8 52.87 -10.12 73.94
C ALA A 8 52.50 -10.19 72.45
N ALA A 9 53.46 -10.62 71.63
CA ALA A 9 53.17 -11.14 70.30
C ALA A 9 52.42 -12.47 70.50
N GLN A 10 51.16 -12.54 70.08
CA GLN A 10 50.50 -13.83 69.86
C GLN A 10 51.14 -14.45 68.61
N ALA A 11 51.68 -15.65 68.79
CA ALA A 11 52.17 -16.45 67.68
C ALA A 11 51.02 -16.68 66.67
N PRO A 12 51.29 -16.70 65.35
CA PRO A 12 50.28 -17.10 64.38
C PRO A 12 49.82 -18.52 64.74
N SER A 13 48.51 -18.71 64.89
CA SER A 13 47.95 -20.02 65.20
C SER A 13 48.38 -20.99 64.09
N ALA A 14 48.66 -22.24 64.44
CA ALA A 14 48.97 -23.29 63.46
C ALA A 14 47.87 -23.38 62.37
N LEU A 15 46.64 -23.02 62.73
CA LEU A 15 45.50 -22.90 61.82
C LEU A 15 45.67 -21.77 60.80
N GLY A 16 46.14 -20.59 61.20
CA GLY A 16 46.39 -19.46 60.29
C GLY A 16 47.49 -19.74 59.28
N ASN A 17 48.54 -20.46 59.68
CA ASN A 17 49.60 -20.89 58.77
C ASN A 17 49.15 -22.03 57.84
N VAL A 18 48.24 -22.91 58.29
CA VAL A 18 47.65 -23.96 57.44
C VAL A 18 46.67 -23.36 56.43
N VAL A 19 45.85 -22.39 56.82
CA VAL A 19 44.95 -21.66 55.92
C VAL A 19 45.75 -20.85 54.89
N ALA A 20 46.80 -20.14 55.33
CA ALA A 20 47.70 -19.44 54.42
C ALA A 20 48.44 -20.40 53.47
N PHE A 21 48.86 -21.57 53.96
CA PHE A 21 49.50 -22.61 53.14
C PHE A 21 48.54 -23.21 52.13
N ILE A 22 47.29 -23.51 52.51
CA ILE A 22 46.26 -24.04 51.60
C ILE A 22 45.88 -22.98 50.56
N ALA A 23 45.66 -21.72 50.97
CA ALA A 23 45.38 -20.62 50.04
C ALA A 23 46.54 -20.41 49.05
N THR A 24 47.79 -20.42 49.54
CA THR A 24 48.98 -20.31 48.69
C THR A 24 49.15 -21.55 47.80
N SER A 25 48.79 -22.74 48.28
CA SER A 25 48.87 -24.00 47.51
C SER A 25 47.77 -24.11 46.45
N VAL A 26 46.60 -23.52 46.67
CA VAL A 26 45.51 -23.45 45.68
C VAL A 26 45.85 -22.41 44.62
N VAL A 27 46.37 -21.24 44.99
CA VAL A 27 46.92 -20.26 44.03
C VAL A 27 48.08 -20.87 43.24
N ALA A 28 49.03 -21.54 43.91
CA ALA A 28 50.12 -22.24 43.25
C ALA A 28 49.65 -23.43 42.41
N GLY A 29 48.56 -24.10 42.80
CA GLY A 29 47.94 -25.20 42.07
C GLY A 29 47.23 -24.72 40.80
N ILE A 30 46.55 -23.57 40.84
CA ILE A 30 45.96 -22.91 39.67
C ILE A 30 47.06 -22.44 38.71
N VAL A 31 48.13 -21.85 39.24
CA VAL A 31 49.31 -21.45 38.44
C VAL A 31 50.04 -22.67 37.86
N ALA A 32 50.20 -23.75 38.62
CA ALA A 32 50.84 -24.98 38.17
C ALA A 32 49.98 -25.74 37.16
N ALA A 33 48.65 -25.76 37.32
CA ALA A 33 47.72 -26.33 36.35
C ALA A 33 47.72 -25.53 35.04
N GLY A 34 47.82 -24.20 35.11
CA GLY A 34 48.04 -23.34 33.94
C GLY A 34 49.40 -23.53 33.26
N LEU A 35 50.42 -23.99 34.01
CA LEU A 35 51.76 -24.32 33.50
C LEU A 35 51.88 -25.77 32.98
N LEU A 36 50.92 -26.65 33.27
CA LEU A 36 50.94 -28.09 32.95
C LEU A 36 50.04 -28.45 31.74
N VAL A 37 49.87 -27.53 30.79
CA VAL A 37 49.51 -27.90 29.41
C VAL A 37 50.68 -28.70 28.82
N PRO A 38 50.47 -29.90 28.23
CA PRO A 38 51.57 -30.82 27.91
C PRO A 38 52.63 -30.18 26.99
N PRO A 39 53.93 -30.24 27.34
CA PRO A 39 55.01 -29.66 26.55
C PRO A 39 55.42 -30.62 25.43
N ALA A 40 54.62 -30.69 24.37
CA ALA A 40 54.98 -31.36 23.13
C ALA A 40 55.25 -30.35 22.00
N ALA A 41 55.95 -29.25 22.29
CA ALA A 41 56.46 -28.32 21.27
C ALA A 41 57.61 -27.44 21.83
N ALA A 42 58.61 -28.05 22.46
CA ALA A 42 59.78 -27.31 22.93
C ALA A 42 60.81 -27.15 21.80
N THR A 43 60.61 -26.16 20.92
CA THR A 43 61.69 -25.46 20.21
C THR A 43 61.21 -24.13 19.62
N GLY A 44 61.46 -23.02 20.33
CA GLY A 44 61.86 -21.77 19.67
C GLY A 44 61.04 -20.48 19.80
N LEU A 45 59.72 -20.47 20.08
CA LEU A 45 58.93 -19.24 19.84
C LEU A 45 57.82 -18.84 20.86
N ALA A 46 57.74 -19.44 22.06
CA ALA A 46 56.52 -19.32 22.90
C ALA A 46 56.70 -18.74 24.31
N ALA A 47 57.55 -17.73 24.52
CA ALA A 47 57.49 -16.93 25.76
C ALA A 47 56.54 -15.71 25.63
N ASN A 48 56.39 -15.16 24.42
CA ASN A 48 55.47 -14.04 24.17
C ASN A 48 54.06 -14.49 23.79
N ALA A 49 53.87 -15.72 23.29
CA ALA A 49 52.54 -16.22 22.87
C ALA A 49 51.61 -16.52 24.08
N SER A 50 52.17 -16.96 25.21
CA SER A 50 51.39 -17.25 26.43
C SER A 50 50.91 -16.00 27.17
N ILE A 51 51.70 -14.91 27.12
CA ILE A 51 51.31 -13.59 27.66
C ILE A 51 50.47 -12.80 26.64
N GLY A 52 50.73 -12.98 25.34
CA GLY A 52 49.96 -12.38 24.24
C GLY A 52 48.51 -12.81 24.29
N TRP A 53 48.23 -14.12 24.36
CA TRP A 53 46.85 -14.63 24.49
C TRP A 53 46.08 -14.05 25.69
N PHE A 54 46.74 -13.82 26.84
CA PHE A 54 46.10 -13.22 28.02
C PHE A 54 45.87 -11.71 27.89
N LYS A 55 46.73 -11.01 27.12
CA LYS A 55 46.62 -9.57 26.81
C LYS A 55 45.68 -9.27 25.64
N ASP A 56 45.53 -10.20 24.70
CA ASP A 56 44.68 -10.08 23.50
C ASP A 56 43.21 -10.46 23.77
N LEU A 57 42.90 -11.00 24.97
CA LEU A 57 41.52 -11.16 25.43
C LEU A 57 40.92 -9.77 25.75
N PRO A 58 39.79 -9.37 25.14
CA PRO A 58 39.21 -8.05 25.32
C PRO A 58 39.06 -7.74 26.82
N ALA A 59 39.62 -6.60 27.23
CA ALA A 59 39.67 -6.19 28.63
C ALA A 59 38.36 -5.56 29.10
N GLN A 60 37.47 -5.23 28.16
CA GLN A 60 36.17 -4.62 28.42
C GLN A 60 35.15 -5.40 27.60
N MET A 61 34.11 -5.88 28.26
CA MET A 61 32.84 -6.03 27.58
C MET A 61 32.29 -4.61 27.51
N GLU A 62 32.16 -4.04 26.31
CA GLU A 62 31.04 -3.13 26.15
C GLU A 62 29.81 -3.96 26.56
N ALA A 63 29.05 -3.48 27.55
CA ALA A 63 27.78 -4.08 27.89
C ALA A 63 26.90 -3.98 26.63
N GLY A 64 27.05 -4.96 25.75
CA GLY A 64 26.28 -5.08 24.54
C GLY A 64 24.83 -5.08 24.98
N PRO A 65 23.95 -4.40 24.26
CA PRO A 65 22.59 -4.26 24.72
C PRO A 65 21.92 -5.63 24.80
N MET A 66 21.22 -5.93 25.89
CA MET A 66 20.55 -7.22 26.07
C MET A 66 19.49 -7.41 24.99
N SER A 67 19.26 -8.65 24.54
CA SER A 67 18.10 -8.96 23.69
C SER A 67 16.80 -8.53 24.38
N ARG A 68 15.92 -7.85 23.63
CA ARG A 68 14.61 -7.36 24.11
C ARG A 68 13.52 -7.75 23.10
N ALA A 69 12.31 -7.99 23.60
CA ALA A 69 11.15 -8.20 22.76
C ALA A 69 10.82 -6.95 21.96
N SER A 70 10.46 -7.12 20.70
CA SER A 70 9.89 -6.05 19.88
C SER A 70 8.38 -6.03 20.02
N THR A 71 7.78 -4.85 19.98
CA THR A 71 6.34 -4.64 20.10
C THR A 71 5.82 -3.95 18.83
N VAL A 72 4.77 -4.51 18.26
CA VAL A 72 3.99 -3.91 17.17
C VAL A 72 2.81 -3.18 17.79
N VAL A 73 2.64 -1.91 17.43
CA VAL A 73 1.54 -1.07 17.91
C VAL A 73 0.78 -0.43 16.75
N ALA A 74 -0.52 -0.24 16.92
CA ALA A 74 -1.37 0.52 16.02
C ALA A 74 -0.97 2.01 15.99
N ARG A 75 -1.58 2.79 15.08
CA ARG A 75 -1.32 4.22 14.92
C ARG A 75 -1.54 5.01 16.22
N ASP A 76 -2.49 4.60 17.06
CA ASP A 76 -2.81 5.23 18.34
C ASP A 76 -1.94 4.73 19.52
N GLY A 77 -1.06 3.76 19.28
CA GLY A 77 -0.20 3.12 20.29
C GLY A 77 -0.79 1.86 20.95
N THR A 78 -1.98 1.39 20.55
CA THR A 78 -2.55 0.12 21.01
C THR A 78 -1.63 -1.05 20.64
N GLU A 79 -1.30 -1.92 21.58
CA GLU A 79 -0.46 -3.10 21.32
C GLU A 79 -1.20 -4.12 20.45
N ILE A 80 -0.54 -4.56 19.37
CA ILE A 80 -1.05 -5.58 18.45
C ILE A 80 -0.40 -6.92 18.79
N ALA A 81 0.93 -6.96 18.84
CA ALA A 81 1.69 -8.20 19.06
C ALA A 81 3.09 -7.91 19.63
N THR A 82 3.70 -8.93 20.23
CA THR A 82 5.11 -8.91 20.64
C THR A 82 5.90 -10.03 19.96
N PHE A 83 7.14 -9.74 19.59
CA PHE A 83 8.06 -10.67 18.93
C PHE A 83 9.31 -10.84 19.78
N TYR A 84 9.58 -12.08 20.17
CA TYR A 84 10.79 -12.44 20.89
C TYR A 84 11.24 -13.88 20.63
N ALA A 85 12.56 -14.10 20.69
CA ALA A 85 13.12 -15.45 20.84
C ALA A 85 13.36 -15.80 22.34
N GLN A 86 13.55 -14.78 23.17
CA GLN A 86 13.69 -14.86 24.63
C GLN A 86 12.69 -13.87 25.24
N ASN A 87 11.68 -14.36 25.95
CA ASN A 87 10.73 -13.47 26.63
C ASN A 87 11.47 -12.77 27.78
N ARG A 88 11.66 -11.46 27.66
CA ARG A 88 12.39 -10.66 28.64
C ARG A 88 11.77 -9.26 28.73
N THR A 89 11.36 -8.90 29.95
CA THR A 89 10.89 -7.55 30.30
C THR A 89 11.82 -6.98 31.37
N PRO A 90 12.83 -6.17 30.99
CA PRO A 90 13.76 -5.62 31.96
C PRO A 90 13.07 -4.63 32.91
N VAL A 91 13.19 -4.86 34.21
CA VAL A 91 12.73 -3.93 35.26
C VAL A 91 13.89 -3.53 36.15
N SER A 92 13.80 -2.37 36.80
CA SER A 92 14.83 -1.93 37.75
C SER A 92 14.83 -2.77 39.02
N LEU A 93 15.95 -2.82 39.74
CA LEU A 93 16.06 -3.63 40.97
C LEU A 93 15.05 -3.21 42.05
N ASP A 94 14.68 -1.93 42.11
CA ASP A 94 13.66 -1.41 43.02
C ASP A 94 12.22 -1.72 42.61
N GLU A 95 12.00 -2.13 41.36
CA GLU A 95 10.74 -2.69 40.87
C GLU A 95 10.64 -4.21 41.07
N MET A 96 11.66 -4.84 41.68
CA MET A 96 11.65 -6.26 42.04
C MET A 96 11.37 -6.46 43.54
N SER A 97 10.70 -7.56 43.89
CA SER A 97 10.47 -7.91 45.29
C SER A 97 11.80 -8.04 46.06
N PRO A 98 11.96 -7.40 47.23
CA PRO A 98 13.13 -7.59 48.08
C PRO A 98 13.33 -9.05 48.50
N HIS A 99 12.25 -9.83 48.56
CA HIS A 99 12.30 -11.26 48.84
C HIS A 99 12.97 -12.04 47.71
N MET A 100 12.81 -11.61 46.45
CA MET A 100 13.47 -12.23 45.30
C MET A 100 14.98 -12.02 45.35
N SER A 101 15.41 -10.77 45.61
CA SER A 101 16.82 -10.45 45.83
C SER A 101 17.40 -11.23 47.01
N ALA A 102 16.68 -11.30 48.13
CA ALA A 102 17.14 -12.05 49.30
C ALA A 102 17.22 -13.57 49.04
N ALA A 103 16.26 -14.14 48.30
CA ALA A 103 16.23 -15.56 47.97
C ALA A 103 17.39 -15.95 47.05
N ILE A 104 17.62 -15.19 45.98
CA ILE A 104 18.68 -15.47 45.02
C ILE A 104 20.07 -15.36 45.67
N LEU A 105 20.29 -14.31 46.47
CA LEU A 105 21.54 -14.11 47.18
C LEU A 105 21.77 -15.25 48.19
N ALA A 106 20.74 -15.65 48.94
CA ALA A 106 20.88 -16.73 49.92
C ALA A 106 21.34 -18.05 49.29
N ILE A 107 20.77 -18.44 48.14
CA ILE A 107 21.04 -19.74 47.51
C ILE A 107 22.22 -19.73 46.54
N GLU A 108 22.38 -18.69 45.70
CA GLU A 108 23.41 -18.64 44.65
C GLU A 108 24.71 -18.02 45.16
N ASP A 109 24.65 -16.92 45.93
CA ASP A 109 25.85 -16.16 46.31
C ASP A 109 25.68 -15.34 47.61
N ARG A 110 25.73 -16.03 48.76
CA ARG A 110 25.40 -15.45 50.07
C ARG A 110 26.26 -14.25 50.49
N ASP A 111 27.51 -14.22 50.01
CA ASP A 111 28.53 -13.25 50.38
C ASP A 111 28.74 -12.23 49.24
N PHE A 112 27.79 -12.13 48.29
CA PHE A 112 27.90 -11.35 47.04
C PHE A 112 28.40 -9.93 47.24
N TYR A 113 27.90 -9.22 48.25
CA TYR A 113 28.30 -7.83 48.55
C TYR A 113 29.67 -7.72 49.25
N GLU A 114 30.23 -8.83 49.73
CA GLU A 114 31.48 -8.85 50.50
C GLU A 114 32.71 -9.19 49.65
N HIS A 115 32.55 -9.93 48.55
CA HIS A 115 33.65 -10.30 47.65
C HIS A 115 33.65 -9.53 46.32
N GLY A 116 34.76 -9.58 45.58
CA GLY A 116 34.86 -9.04 44.22
C GLY A 116 34.25 -9.98 43.17
N GLY A 117 34.54 -9.80 41.87
CA GLY A 117 33.96 -10.62 40.79
C GLY A 117 34.15 -12.15 40.90
N VAL A 118 35.01 -12.62 41.80
CA VAL A 118 35.19 -14.04 42.16
C VAL A 118 35.32 -14.20 43.67
N ASP A 119 34.64 -15.20 44.25
CA ASP A 119 34.76 -15.57 45.66
C ASP A 119 35.86 -16.61 45.89
N LEU A 120 37.05 -16.14 46.29
CA LEU A 120 38.17 -17.02 46.66
C LEU A 120 37.86 -17.86 47.91
N GLY A 121 37.10 -17.31 48.86
CA GLY A 121 36.68 -18.03 50.06
C GLY A 121 35.73 -19.17 49.72
N GLY A 122 34.77 -18.92 48.83
CA GLY A 122 33.81 -19.87 48.26
C GLY A 122 34.47 -20.97 47.46
N ILE A 123 35.47 -20.65 46.62
CA ILE A 123 36.26 -21.66 45.89
C ILE A 123 36.98 -22.60 46.87
N LEU A 124 37.65 -22.05 47.90
CA LEU A 124 38.33 -22.86 48.91
C LEU A 124 37.36 -23.71 49.74
N ARG A 125 36.18 -23.14 50.07
CA ARG A 125 35.09 -23.81 50.79
C ARG A 125 34.50 -24.96 49.97
N ALA A 126 34.20 -24.73 48.70
CA ALA A 126 33.72 -25.74 47.77
C ALA A 126 34.75 -26.85 47.55
N LEU A 127 36.04 -26.52 47.38
CA LEU A 127 37.10 -27.52 47.26
C LEU A 127 37.19 -28.40 48.51
N GLY A 128 37.16 -27.79 49.70
CA GLY A 128 37.16 -28.51 50.98
C GLY A 128 35.93 -29.40 51.18
N ASN A 129 34.74 -28.87 50.91
CA ASN A 129 33.49 -29.61 51.04
C ASN A 129 33.37 -30.74 50.01
N ASN A 130 33.81 -30.54 48.77
CA ASN A 130 33.73 -31.55 47.70
C ASN A 130 34.73 -32.70 47.92
N ILE A 131 35.82 -32.47 48.65
CA ILE A 131 36.75 -33.54 49.09
C ILE A 131 36.16 -34.35 50.24
N ILE A 132 35.40 -33.71 51.14
CA ILE A 132 34.79 -34.34 52.32
C ILE A 132 33.46 -35.02 51.97
N ARG A 133 32.71 -34.50 50.99
CA ARG A 133 31.41 -34.99 50.50
C ARG A 133 31.39 -34.99 48.96
N PRO A 134 31.92 -36.05 48.32
CA PRO A 134 31.98 -36.16 46.86
C PRO A 134 30.60 -36.14 46.18
N ASP A 135 29.58 -36.58 46.92
CA ASP A 135 28.20 -36.81 46.44
C ASP A 135 27.32 -35.55 46.53
N ALA A 136 27.80 -34.48 47.18
CA ALA A 136 27.06 -33.23 47.41
C ALA A 136 27.92 -32.03 46.98
N ARG A 137 28.27 -31.99 45.69
CA ARG A 137 29.16 -30.96 45.14
C ARG A 137 28.55 -29.56 45.28
N GLN A 138 29.23 -28.67 46.00
CA GLN A 138 28.90 -27.24 46.02
C GLN A 138 29.54 -26.53 44.82
N GLY A 139 28.76 -25.65 44.19
CA GLY A 139 29.23 -24.70 43.19
C GLY A 139 30.13 -23.62 43.79
N ALA A 140 31.01 -23.06 42.98
CA ALA A 140 31.99 -22.04 43.38
C ALA A 140 31.93 -20.77 42.52
N SER A 141 30.90 -20.63 41.67
CA SER A 141 30.74 -19.46 40.79
C SER A 141 29.91 -18.39 41.49
N THR A 142 30.28 -17.12 41.34
CA THR A 142 29.55 -15.95 41.87
C THR A 142 28.41 -15.54 40.93
N ILE A 143 27.49 -14.70 41.41
CA ILE A 143 26.44 -14.08 40.56
C ILE A 143 27.08 -13.31 39.39
N THR A 144 28.15 -12.56 39.63
CA THR A 144 28.88 -11.82 38.58
C THR A 144 29.40 -12.75 37.48
N GLN A 145 29.93 -13.92 37.86
CA GLN A 145 30.40 -14.92 36.89
C GLN A 145 29.25 -15.53 36.08
N GLN A 146 28.13 -15.82 36.74
CA GLN A 146 26.93 -16.32 36.07
C GLN A 146 26.34 -15.26 35.12
N TYR A 147 26.33 -13.99 35.51
CA TYR A 147 25.84 -12.90 34.68
C TYR A 147 26.70 -12.72 33.42
N VAL A 148 28.03 -12.69 33.55
CA VAL A 148 28.96 -12.69 32.41
C VAL A 148 28.70 -13.86 31.48
N ASN A 149 28.47 -15.06 32.03
CA ASN A 149 28.14 -16.22 31.20
C ASN A 149 26.85 -16.03 30.42
N ASN A 150 25.79 -15.51 31.05
CA ASN A 150 24.52 -15.27 30.38
C ASN A 150 24.66 -14.20 29.29
N LEU A 151 25.44 -13.14 29.53
CA LEU A 151 25.74 -12.11 28.53
C LEU A 151 26.51 -12.67 27.33
N LEU A 152 27.46 -13.57 27.56
CA LEU A 152 28.19 -14.23 26.48
C LEU A 152 27.25 -15.12 25.64
N ILE A 153 26.34 -15.86 26.28
CA ILE A 153 25.34 -16.68 25.59
C ILE A 153 24.40 -15.79 24.76
N ASP A 154 23.88 -14.71 25.34
CA ASP A 154 23.04 -13.72 24.63
C ASP A 154 23.79 -13.13 23.42
N SER A 155 25.07 -12.78 23.58
CA SER A 155 25.90 -12.28 22.48
C SER A 155 26.11 -13.29 21.35
N GLN A 156 26.28 -14.58 21.69
CA GLN A 156 26.42 -15.67 20.70
C GLN A 156 25.12 -15.89 19.92
N VAL A 157 23.98 -15.86 20.62
CA VAL A 157 22.64 -15.98 20.00
C VAL A 157 22.41 -14.84 19.02
N ARG A 158 22.75 -13.60 19.39
CA ARG A 158 22.67 -12.43 18.50
C ARG A 158 23.60 -12.57 17.28
N ALA A 159 24.81 -13.09 17.48
CA ALA A 159 25.75 -13.36 16.39
C ALA A 159 25.34 -14.53 15.48
N GLY A 160 24.34 -15.33 15.85
CA GLY A 160 23.92 -16.52 15.09
C GLY A 160 24.83 -17.72 15.23
N GLU A 161 25.69 -17.74 16.25
CA GLU A 161 26.50 -18.91 16.56
C GLU A 161 25.64 -19.95 17.30
N GLU A 162 25.91 -21.25 17.12
CA GLU A 162 25.34 -22.27 18.02
C GLU A 162 25.80 -21.92 19.44
N ALA A 163 24.87 -21.50 20.28
CA ALA A 163 25.14 -21.19 21.68
C ALA A 163 25.84 -22.40 22.29
N THR A 164 27.15 -22.28 22.55
CA THR A 164 27.95 -23.37 23.09
C THR A 164 27.28 -23.84 24.37
N THR A 165 26.79 -25.09 24.32
CA THR A 165 25.86 -25.70 25.27
C THR A 165 26.02 -25.22 26.71
N ILE A 166 24.86 -24.95 27.33
CA ILE A 166 24.67 -24.81 28.77
C ILE A 166 25.35 -26.01 29.47
N GLY A 167 26.62 -25.85 29.85
CA GLY A 167 27.32 -26.70 30.80
C GLY A 167 28.18 -27.89 30.30
N ALA A 168 28.26 -28.24 29.01
CA ALA A 168 28.89 -29.53 28.63
C ALA A 168 30.32 -29.46 28.03
N ASP A 169 30.68 -28.42 27.27
CA ASP A 169 31.98 -28.33 26.57
C ASP A 169 32.78 -27.04 26.90
N LYS A 170 32.67 -26.51 28.14
CA LYS A 170 33.52 -25.39 28.58
C LYS A 170 34.95 -25.86 28.83
N GLY A 171 35.90 -25.40 28.01
CA GLY A 171 37.32 -25.60 28.25
C GLY A 171 37.82 -24.77 29.44
N TYR A 172 38.98 -25.15 30.02
CA TYR A 172 39.65 -24.35 31.05
C TYR A 172 39.90 -22.89 30.61
N THR A 173 40.06 -22.67 29.31
CA THR A 173 40.23 -21.35 28.69
C THR A 173 39.01 -20.46 28.83
N ASP A 174 37.78 -20.99 28.69
CA ASP A 174 36.57 -20.18 28.75
C ASP A 174 36.20 -19.80 30.18
N LYS A 175 36.52 -20.66 31.15
CA LYS A 175 36.40 -20.31 32.57
C LYS A 175 37.37 -19.22 33.00
N ILE A 176 38.57 -19.16 32.41
CA ILE A 176 39.53 -18.07 32.64
C ILE A 176 39.02 -16.75 32.02
N LYS A 177 38.41 -16.81 30.83
CA LYS A 177 37.76 -15.63 30.21
C LYS A 177 36.61 -15.11 31.09
N GLU A 178 35.73 -15.99 31.57
CA GLU A 178 34.61 -15.65 32.46
C GLU A 178 35.09 -14.96 33.74
N ILE A 179 36.16 -15.47 34.37
CA ILE A 179 36.78 -14.83 35.54
C ILE A 179 37.32 -13.44 35.22
N LYS A 180 38.04 -13.28 34.11
CA LYS A 180 38.62 -11.98 33.72
C LYS A 180 37.53 -10.94 33.46
N LEU A 181 36.48 -11.34 32.75
CA LEU A 181 35.32 -10.49 32.46
C LEU A 181 34.54 -10.13 33.73
N ALA A 182 34.32 -11.08 34.64
CA ALA A 182 33.65 -10.81 35.92
C ALA A 182 34.43 -9.81 36.79
N LEU A 183 35.77 -9.93 36.81
CA LEU A 183 36.63 -8.96 37.51
C LEU A 183 36.65 -7.57 36.86
N SER A 184 36.44 -7.50 35.53
CA SER A 184 36.32 -6.23 34.82
C SER A 184 34.96 -5.58 35.07
N MET A 185 33.89 -6.38 35.04
CA MET A 185 32.52 -5.91 35.23
C MET A 185 32.33 -5.22 36.58
N GLU A 186 32.88 -5.77 37.67
CA GLU A 186 32.81 -5.11 38.99
C GLU A 186 33.69 -3.85 39.13
N GLN A 187 34.53 -3.53 38.14
CA GLN A 187 35.23 -2.24 38.10
C GLN A 187 34.38 -1.16 37.42
N GLU A 188 33.41 -1.56 36.60
CA GLU A 188 32.58 -0.66 35.80
C GLU A 188 31.16 -0.52 36.36
N LEU A 189 30.61 -1.60 36.95
CA LEU A 189 29.26 -1.66 37.51
C LEU A 189 29.29 -1.85 39.04
N SER A 190 28.31 -1.28 39.72
CA SER A 190 28.03 -1.53 41.13
C SER A 190 27.42 -2.93 41.34
N LYS A 191 27.42 -3.40 42.59
CA LYS A 191 26.81 -4.69 42.95
C LYS A 191 25.32 -4.74 42.66
N ASP A 192 24.62 -3.62 42.87
CA ASP A 192 23.19 -3.50 42.59
C ASP A 192 22.93 -3.60 41.09
N GLU A 193 23.70 -2.90 40.25
CA GLU A 193 23.59 -2.99 38.78
C GLU A 193 23.89 -4.40 38.24
N ILE A 194 24.84 -5.11 38.86
CA ILE A 194 25.14 -6.50 38.49
C ILE A 194 24.00 -7.44 38.87
N LEU A 195 23.42 -7.25 40.07
CA LEU A 195 22.29 -8.06 40.53
C LEU A 195 21.04 -7.80 39.67
N GLU A 196 20.76 -6.53 39.35
CA GLU A 196 19.70 -6.12 38.43
C GLU A 196 19.86 -6.78 37.06
N GLY A 197 21.06 -6.64 36.46
CA GLY A 197 21.36 -7.23 35.15
C GLY A 197 21.23 -8.75 35.17
N TYR A 198 21.70 -9.42 36.23
CA TYR A 198 21.57 -10.85 36.40
C TYR A 198 20.10 -11.30 36.48
N LEU A 199 19.31 -10.63 37.34
CA LEU A 199 17.89 -10.95 37.55
C LEU A 199 17.02 -10.64 36.34
N ASN A 200 17.46 -9.77 35.42
CA ASN A 200 16.80 -9.54 34.14
C ASN A 200 17.25 -10.51 33.03
N MET A 201 18.31 -11.30 33.24
CA MET A 201 18.91 -12.12 32.19
C MET A 201 18.85 -13.63 32.45
N VAL A 202 18.76 -14.06 33.69
CA VAL A 202 18.74 -15.49 34.03
C VAL A 202 17.47 -16.18 33.51
N LEU A 203 17.60 -17.41 33.02
CA LEU A 203 16.46 -18.22 32.55
C LEU A 203 15.71 -18.81 33.75
N PHE A 204 14.40 -18.59 33.81
CA PHE A 204 13.49 -19.18 34.80
C PHE A 204 12.54 -20.23 34.19
N GLY A 205 12.85 -20.78 33.01
CA GLY A 205 12.12 -21.91 32.42
C GLY A 205 11.48 -21.57 31.07
N GLY A 206 11.40 -22.55 30.18
CA GLY A 206 10.87 -22.37 28.83
C GLY A 206 11.64 -21.28 28.06
N GLN A 207 10.95 -20.19 27.73
CA GLN A 207 11.52 -18.98 27.12
C GLN A 207 11.51 -17.76 28.05
N ASN A 208 11.24 -17.92 29.36
CA ASN A 208 11.11 -16.82 30.32
C ASN A 208 12.47 -16.42 30.90
N TYR A 209 13.06 -15.34 30.38
CA TYR A 209 14.32 -14.76 30.83
C TYR A 209 14.03 -13.52 31.69
N GLY A 210 14.51 -13.54 32.92
CA GLY A 210 14.34 -12.47 33.88
C GLY A 210 13.12 -12.62 34.80
N VAL A 211 13.17 -11.98 35.96
CA VAL A 211 12.19 -12.16 37.05
C VAL A 211 10.80 -11.67 36.65
N GLU A 212 10.68 -10.51 35.98
CA GLU A 212 9.38 -9.96 35.56
C GLU A 212 8.65 -10.92 34.62
N ALA A 213 9.33 -11.38 33.57
CA ALA A 213 8.77 -12.34 32.63
C ALA A 213 8.33 -13.64 33.32
N ALA A 214 9.11 -14.12 34.29
CA ALA A 214 8.77 -15.32 35.07
C ALA A 214 7.58 -15.11 36.01
N ALA A 215 7.50 -13.96 36.70
CA ALA A 215 6.41 -13.63 37.61
C ALA A 215 5.07 -13.51 36.87
N GLN A 216 5.09 -12.82 35.73
CA GLN A 216 3.95 -12.71 34.83
C GLN A 216 3.54 -14.08 34.29
N TYR A 217 4.50 -14.89 33.82
CA TYR A 217 4.19 -16.22 33.29
C TYR A 217 3.59 -17.16 34.34
N TYR A 218 4.18 -17.31 35.53
CA TYR A 218 3.73 -18.33 36.49
C TYR A 218 2.51 -17.91 37.32
N TRP A 219 2.29 -16.60 37.49
CA TRP A 219 1.27 -16.09 38.42
C TRP A 219 0.48 -14.87 37.91
N GLY A 220 0.84 -14.27 36.77
CA GLY A 220 0.17 -13.08 36.24
C GLY A 220 0.33 -11.84 37.14
N ILE A 221 1.43 -11.75 37.89
CA ILE A 221 1.72 -10.65 38.81
C ILE A 221 3.03 -9.93 38.45
N PRO A 222 3.18 -8.64 38.80
CA PRO A 222 4.47 -7.95 38.71
C PRO A 222 5.54 -8.58 39.61
N ALA A 223 6.81 -8.49 39.23
CA ALA A 223 7.95 -8.97 40.03
C ALA A 223 8.02 -8.31 41.42
N SER A 224 7.49 -7.09 41.58
CA SER A 224 7.41 -6.39 42.86
C SER A 224 6.57 -7.13 43.89
N ASP A 225 5.59 -7.91 43.44
CA ASP A 225 4.54 -8.52 44.28
C ASP A 225 4.86 -9.97 44.68
N LEU A 226 6.02 -10.49 44.24
CA LEU A 226 6.45 -11.85 44.56
C LEU A 226 6.56 -12.07 46.09
N SER A 227 5.84 -13.08 46.58
CA SER A 227 5.91 -13.54 47.96
C SER A 227 7.25 -14.21 48.28
N ILE A 228 7.51 -14.47 49.57
CA ILE A 228 8.69 -15.25 50.00
C ILE A 228 8.70 -16.64 49.35
N SER A 229 7.54 -17.31 49.28
CA SER A 229 7.40 -18.64 48.69
C SER A 229 7.67 -18.60 47.18
N GLN A 230 7.06 -17.66 46.45
CA GLN A 230 7.24 -17.50 45.00
C GLN A 230 8.68 -17.10 44.64
N SER A 231 9.28 -16.19 45.41
CA SER A 231 10.69 -15.80 45.29
C SER A 231 11.64 -16.99 45.48
N ALA A 232 11.34 -17.85 46.47
CA ALA A 232 12.12 -19.05 46.73
C ALA A 232 11.96 -20.12 45.63
N VAL A 233 10.79 -20.20 44.98
CA VAL A 233 10.58 -21.04 43.79
C VAL A 233 11.48 -20.55 42.66
N LEU A 234 11.36 -19.28 42.25
CA LEU A 234 12.14 -18.72 41.15
C LEU A 234 13.65 -18.84 41.39
N ALA A 235 14.12 -18.46 42.59
CA ALA A 235 15.54 -18.59 42.94
C ALA A 235 16.03 -20.05 42.91
N GLY A 236 15.17 -21.00 43.27
CA GLY A 236 15.47 -22.42 43.21
C GLY A 236 15.62 -22.96 41.78
N MET A 237 14.84 -22.40 40.85
CA MET A 237 14.77 -22.84 39.46
C MET A 237 16.03 -22.52 38.67
N VAL A 238 16.73 -21.43 38.98
CA VAL A 238 17.96 -20.99 38.30
C VAL A 238 18.98 -22.12 38.10
N GLN A 239 19.08 -23.05 39.07
CA GLN A 239 19.98 -24.19 38.97
C GLN A 239 19.69 -25.11 37.77
N SER A 240 18.41 -25.35 37.47
CA SER A 240 17.97 -26.21 36.37
C SER A 240 16.52 -25.83 35.99
N PRO A 241 16.34 -24.76 35.19
CA PRO A 241 15.05 -24.07 35.07
C PRO A 241 13.92 -24.98 34.57
N ASN A 242 14.18 -25.78 33.54
CA ASN A 242 13.17 -26.67 32.96
C ASN A 242 12.88 -27.91 33.84
N TYR A 243 13.82 -28.35 34.67
CA TYR A 243 13.60 -29.49 35.57
C TYR A 243 12.80 -29.07 36.80
N TYR A 244 13.08 -27.90 37.35
CA TYR A 244 12.40 -27.35 38.52
C TYR A 244 11.18 -26.48 38.16
N ASP A 245 10.73 -26.51 36.91
CA ASP A 245 9.53 -25.83 36.47
C ASP A 245 8.32 -26.29 37.30
N PRO A 246 7.65 -25.39 38.06
CA PRO A 246 6.52 -25.76 38.90
C PRO A 246 5.28 -26.20 38.12
N ALA A 247 5.11 -25.77 36.87
CA ALA A 247 4.00 -26.19 36.02
C ALA A 247 4.22 -27.60 35.45
N ALA A 248 5.48 -27.97 35.16
CA ALA A 248 5.82 -29.29 34.61
C ALA A 248 6.16 -30.33 35.70
N ASN A 249 6.86 -29.92 36.77
CA ASN A 249 7.41 -30.78 37.83
C ASN A 249 7.19 -30.18 39.23
N PRO A 250 5.93 -30.11 39.72
CA PRO A 250 5.59 -29.45 40.98
C PRO A 250 6.26 -30.05 42.22
N GLU A 251 6.48 -31.37 42.24
CA GLU A 251 7.16 -32.05 43.35
C GLU A 251 8.63 -31.63 43.47
N ALA A 252 9.36 -31.62 42.35
CA ALA A 252 10.76 -31.20 42.32
C ALA A 252 10.91 -29.70 42.64
N ALA A 253 10.00 -28.87 42.12
CA ALA A 253 9.93 -27.44 42.44
C ALA A 253 9.71 -27.20 43.95
N THR A 254 8.80 -27.97 44.57
CA THR A 254 8.50 -27.88 46.01
C THR A 254 9.71 -28.25 46.87
N GLU A 255 10.39 -29.36 46.54
CA GLU A 255 11.60 -29.78 47.24
C GLU A 255 12.69 -28.70 47.12
N ARG A 256 12.90 -28.18 45.90
CA ARG A 256 13.91 -27.16 45.63
C ARG A 256 13.61 -25.83 46.33
N ARG A 257 12.36 -25.36 46.29
CA ARG A 257 11.91 -24.16 47.03
C ARG A 257 12.19 -24.28 48.52
N ASN A 258 11.89 -25.42 49.13
CA ASN A 258 12.10 -25.61 50.56
C ASN A 258 13.60 -25.54 50.94
N ILE A 259 14.50 -26.01 50.07
CA ILE A 259 15.95 -25.84 50.24
C ILE A 259 16.35 -24.36 50.20
N VAL A 260 15.74 -23.56 49.30
CA VAL A 260 15.98 -22.11 49.24
C VAL A 260 15.49 -21.45 50.53
N LEU A 261 14.27 -21.76 50.98
CA LEU A 261 13.72 -21.25 52.24
C LEU A 261 14.62 -21.59 53.45
N ASP A 262 15.11 -22.83 53.55
CA ASP A 262 16.05 -23.24 54.61
C ASP A 262 17.34 -22.42 54.58
N THR A 263 17.82 -22.08 53.37
CA THR A 263 19.02 -21.27 53.17
C THR A 263 18.77 -19.81 53.52
N MET A 264 17.60 -19.26 53.16
CA MET A 264 17.17 -17.91 53.56
C MET A 264 17.05 -17.79 55.09
N LEU A 265 16.53 -18.82 55.77
CA LEU A 265 16.49 -18.85 57.23
C LEU A 265 17.91 -18.90 57.84
N THR A 266 18.78 -19.74 57.28
CA THR A 266 20.16 -19.93 57.79
C THR A 266 21.02 -18.66 57.61
N THR A 267 20.79 -17.92 56.55
CA THR A 267 21.48 -16.64 56.26
C THR A 267 20.85 -15.46 57.00
N GLY A 268 19.69 -15.66 57.64
CA GLY A 268 18.97 -14.61 58.37
C GLY A 268 18.16 -13.67 57.48
N ALA A 269 17.93 -14.04 56.21
CA ALA A 269 17.09 -13.30 55.26
C ALA A 269 15.59 -13.37 55.62
N ILE A 270 15.16 -14.43 56.31
CA ILE A 270 13.80 -14.59 56.84
C ILE A 270 13.82 -15.13 58.27
N THR A 271 12.74 -14.88 59.00
CA THR A 271 12.51 -15.42 60.34
C THR A 271 11.99 -16.87 60.30
N GLN A 272 12.04 -17.54 61.45
CA GLN A 272 11.49 -18.90 61.58
C GLN A 272 9.98 -18.96 61.31
N GLU A 273 9.24 -17.89 61.62
CA GLU A 273 7.79 -17.80 61.41
C GLU A 273 7.45 -17.64 59.91
N GLU A 274 8.18 -16.76 59.22
CA GLU A 274 8.07 -16.58 57.77
C GLU A 274 8.46 -17.86 57.02
N HIS A 275 9.54 -18.53 57.43
CA HIS A 275 9.96 -19.81 56.88
C HIS A 275 8.86 -20.87 57.00
N ALA A 276 8.30 -21.04 58.20
CA ALA A 276 7.26 -22.04 58.44
C ALA A 276 5.98 -21.74 57.64
N THR A 277 5.64 -20.46 57.47
CA THR A 277 4.49 -20.00 56.68
C THR A 277 4.70 -20.29 55.19
N ALA A 278 5.84 -19.84 54.62
CA ALA A 278 6.14 -20.01 53.21
C ALA A 278 6.33 -21.50 52.81
N ALA A 279 6.91 -22.32 53.70
CA ALA A 279 7.10 -23.75 53.43
C ALA A 279 5.78 -24.54 53.44
N ALA A 280 4.79 -24.08 54.20
CA ALA A 280 3.46 -24.70 54.27
C ALA A 280 2.53 -24.27 53.13
N GLU A 281 2.85 -23.19 52.43
CA GLU A 281 2.10 -22.67 51.28
C GLU A 281 2.23 -23.65 50.09
N PRO A 282 1.13 -24.07 49.45
CA PRO A 282 1.21 -24.85 48.21
C PRO A 282 1.78 -23.98 47.08
N ILE A 283 2.53 -24.59 46.14
CA ILE A 283 2.92 -23.91 44.90
C ILE A 283 1.73 -24.02 43.94
N GLU A 284 0.92 -22.98 43.90
CA GLU A 284 -0.12 -22.81 42.89
C GLU A 284 0.44 -21.92 41.79
N VAL A 285 0.38 -22.39 40.54
CA VAL A 285 0.76 -21.64 39.35
C VAL A 285 -0.44 -21.54 38.44
N ASP A 286 -0.59 -20.39 37.80
CA ASP A 286 -1.55 -20.14 36.74
C ASP A 286 -0.73 -19.70 35.51
N PRO A 287 -0.23 -20.66 34.70
CA PRO A 287 0.61 -20.32 33.57
C PRO A 287 -0.13 -19.39 32.59
N ASN A 288 0.39 -18.19 32.43
CA ASN A 288 -0.01 -17.16 31.47
C ASN A 288 0.99 -17.20 30.31
N PRO A 289 0.83 -18.10 29.32
CA PRO A 289 1.72 -18.14 28.17
C PRO A 289 1.64 -16.80 27.44
N THR A 290 2.74 -16.06 27.49
CA THR A 290 3.00 -15.02 26.53
C THR A 290 3.34 -15.75 25.23
N ASN A 291 2.50 -15.57 24.22
CA ASN A 291 2.75 -16.08 22.89
C ASN A 291 3.54 -14.99 22.14
N SER A 292 4.53 -15.42 21.36
CA SER A 292 5.34 -14.55 20.51
C SER A 292 4.79 -14.62 19.08
N GLY A 293 4.74 -13.48 18.40
CA GLY A 293 4.29 -13.34 17.03
C GLY A 293 2.77 -13.20 16.89
N CYS A 294 2.29 -13.26 15.64
CA CYS A 294 0.93 -12.85 15.29
C CYS A 294 -0.18 -13.81 15.77
N THR A 295 0.17 -15.04 16.17
CA THR A 295 -0.78 -15.96 16.82
C THR A 295 -1.18 -15.50 18.22
N ALA A 296 -0.40 -14.58 18.80
CA ALA A 296 -0.66 -13.96 20.11
C ALA A 296 -1.48 -12.67 20.00
N ALA A 297 -1.70 -12.16 18.79
CA ALA A 297 -2.28 -10.84 18.60
C ALA A 297 -3.77 -10.84 19.00
N GLU A 298 -4.14 -9.97 19.94
CA GLU A 298 -5.54 -9.83 20.39
C GLU A 298 -6.40 -9.08 19.38
N ILE A 299 -5.77 -8.22 18.57
CA ILE A 299 -6.39 -7.43 17.49
C ILE A 299 -5.57 -7.59 16.22
N ALA A 300 -6.22 -7.59 15.06
CA ALA A 300 -5.56 -7.53 13.75
C ALA A 300 -4.44 -8.58 13.49
N PRO A 301 -4.61 -9.88 13.82
CA PRO A 301 -3.54 -10.86 13.65
C PRO A 301 -3.05 -10.99 12.19
N TYR A 302 -3.93 -10.80 11.20
CA TYR A 302 -3.56 -10.84 9.78
C TYR A 302 -2.83 -9.58 9.32
N PHE A 303 -3.12 -8.43 9.93
CA PHE A 303 -2.32 -7.22 9.73
C PHE A 303 -0.93 -7.37 10.37
N CYS A 304 -0.84 -7.97 11.56
CA CYS A 304 0.43 -8.34 12.17
C CYS A 304 1.26 -9.23 11.24
N ASP A 305 0.65 -10.24 10.62
CA ASP A 305 1.31 -11.13 9.65
C ASP A 305 1.87 -10.34 8.45
N TYR A 306 1.12 -9.35 7.95
CA TYR A 306 1.61 -8.44 6.92
C TYR A 306 2.81 -7.58 7.38
N VAL A 307 2.77 -7.06 8.60
CA VAL A 307 3.86 -6.28 9.22
C VAL A 307 5.12 -7.15 9.38
N GLU A 308 4.98 -8.38 9.87
CA GLU A 308 6.08 -9.33 9.98
C GLU A 308 6.72 -9.58 8.60
N ASN A 309 5.91 -9.91 7.59
CA ASN A 309 6.41 -10.15 6.23
C ASN A 309 7.07 -8.90 5.63
N SER A 310 6.54 -7.70 5.88
CA SER A 310 7.13 -6.43 5.43
C SER A 310 8.55 -6.25 6.00
N ILE A 311 8.74 -6.51 7.30
CA ILE A 311 10.06 -6.42 7.95
C ILE A 311 11.01 -7.51 7.43
N LEU A 312 10.52 -8.73 7.23
CA LEU A 312 11.34 -9.85 6.77
C LEU A 312 11.77 -9.70 5.30
N GLN A 313 11.07 -8.91 4.50
CA GLN A 313 11.39 -8.67 3.09
C GLN A 313 12.28 -7.43 2.90
N ASP A 314 12.24 -6.46 3.82
CA ASP A 314 13.00 -5.22 3.69
C ASP A 314 14.45 -5.34 4.23
N SER A 315 15.40 -5.01 3.36
CA SER A 315 16.83 -4.97 3.68
C SER A 315 17.23 -3.93 4.75
N ALA A 316 16.38 -2.95 5.03
CA ALA A 316 16.59 -1.97 6.11
C ALA A 316 16.73 -2.65 7.50
N PHE A 317 16.14 -3.84 7.68
CA PHE A 317 16.17 -4.59 8.93
C PHE A 317 17.25 -5.67 9.00
N GLY A 318 18.03 -5.87 7.93
CA GLY A 318 19.11 -6.86 7.85
C GLY A 318 19.43 -7.27 6.41
N GLU A 319 20.67 -7.70 6.15
CA GLU A 319 21.08 -8.09 4.78
C GLU A 319 20.48 -9.45 4.39
N THR A 320 20.32 -10.36 5.34
CA THR A 320 19.72 -11.69 5.12
C THR A 320 18.38 -11.86 5.86
N PRO A 321 17.51 -12.78 5.42
CA PRO A 321 16.26 -13.10 6.11
C PRO A 321 16.47 -13.48 7.59
N GLU A 322 17.55 -14.21 7.90
CA GLU A 322 17.87 -14.59 9.28
C GLU A 322 18.27 -13.38 10.15
N GLU A 323 18.96 -12.39 9.57
CA GLU A 323 19.30 -11.15 10.27
C GLU A 323 18.05 -10.31 10.54
N ARG A 324 17.13 -10.22 9.57
CA ARG A 324 15.86 -9.49 9.74
C ARG A 324 14.99 -10.12 10.82
N LEU A 325 14.89 -11.45 10.83
CA LEU A 325 14.17 -12.18 11.88
C LEU A 325 14.79 -11.94 13.25
N LYS A 326 16.12 -11.93 13.36
CA LYS A 326 16.81 -11.57 14.61
C LYS A 326 16.56 -10.12 15.02
N THR A 327 16.59 -9.18 14.08
CA THR A 327 16.27 -7.78 14.34
C THR A 327 14.85 -7.66 14.90
N LEU A 328 13.88 -8.37 14.32
CA LEU A 328 12.51 -8.42 14.82
C LEU A 328 12.40 -9.09 16.20
N GLN A 329 13.07 -10.21 16.45
CA GLN A 329 12.90 -10.99 17.68
C GLN A 329 13.82 -10.59 18.85
N LEU A 330 14.91 -9.86 18.60
CA LEU A 330 15.94 -9.55 19.60
C LEU A 330 16.26 -8.05 19.66
N GLY A 331 15.84 -7.28 18.65
CA GLY A 331 16.20 -5.87 18.48
C GLY A 331 15.47 -4.91 19.41
N GLY A 332 14.43 -5.35 20.13
CA GLY A 332 13.63 -4.48 21.00
C GLY A 332 13.02 -3.30 20.26
N LEU A 333 12.43 -3.57 19.10
CA LEU A 333 11.81 -2.56 18.25
C LEU A 333 10.46 -2.14 18.80
N THR A 334 10.15 -0.85 18.76
CA THR A 334 8.78 -0.35 18.75
C THR A 334 8.40 -0.06 17.31
N ILE A 335 7.47 -0.85 16.77
CA ILE A 335 6.98 -0.78 15.39
C ILE A 335 5.61 -0.10 15.43
N THR A 336 5.56 1.19 15.11
CA THR A 336 4.31 1.95 14.91
C THR A 336 3.81 1.73 13.50
N THR A 337 2.55 1.31 13.40
CA THR A 337 1.91 0.90 12.14
C THR A 337 0.84 1.88 11.69
N THR A 338 0.35 1.70 10.46
CA THR A 338 -0.74 2.50 9.87
C THR A 338 -2.14 2.09 10.33
N LEU A 339 -2.26 1.01 11.12
CA LEU A 339 -3.54 0.43 11.51
C LEU A 339 -4.38 1.44 12.28
N ASP A 340 -5.61 1.66 11.81
CA ASP A 340 -6.65 2.38 12.53
C ASP A 340 -7.46 1.37 13.34
N VAL A 341 -7.44 1.51 14.67
CA VAL A 341 -8.10 0.58 15.60
C VAL A 341 -9.63 0.61 15.44
N GLU A 342 -10.22 1.76 15.14
CA GLU A 342 -11.66 1.88 14.95
C GLU A 342 -12.07 1.24 13.63
N ALA A 343 -11.31 1.48 12.56
CA ALA A 343 -11.54 0.83 11.27
C ALA A 343 -11.33 -0.69 11.36
N GLN A 344 -10.27 -1.15 12.03
CA GLN A 344 -10.01 -2.57 12.21
C GLN A 344 -11.15 -3.27 12.97
N ARG A 345 -11.67 -2.65 14.04
CA ARG A 345 -12.81 -3.20 14.79
C ARG A 345 -14.05 -3.34 13.89
N ALA A 346 -14.37 -2.30 13.11
CA ALA A 346 -15.49 -2.33 12.17
C ALA A 346 -15.31 -3.42 11.09
N ALA A 347 -14.08 -3.64 10.62
CA ALA A 347 -13.76 -4.69 9.67
C ALA A 347 -13.96 -6.09 10.28
N GLU A 348 -13.46 -6.33 11.49
CA GLU A 348 -13.62 -7.60 12.20
C GLU A 348 -15.08 -7.90 12.54
N GLU A 349 -15.84 -6.89 12.98
CA GLU A 349 -17.27 -6.99 13.24
C GLU A 349 -18.03 -7.32 11.95
N SER A 350 -17.79 -6.57 10.87
CA SER A 350 -18.46 -6.80 9.59
C SER A 350 -18.21 -8.19 9.01
N VAL A 351 -16.96 -8.67 9.07
CA VAL A 351 -16.56 -10.01 8.63
C VAL A 351 -17.22 -11.09 9.49
N ASN A 352 -17.24 -10.91 10.82
CA ASN A 352 -17.85 -11.87 11.73
C ASN A 352 -19.39 -11.89 11.64
N GLU A 353 -20.02 -10.76 11.32
CA GLU A 353 -21.46 -10.70 11.03
C GLU A 353 -21.82 -11.39 9.71
N THR A 354 -20.96 -11.30 8.69
CA THR A 354 -21.18 -12.02 7.42
C THR A 354 -21.12 -13.53 7.65
N GLN A 355 -20.07 -13.99 8.34
CA GLN A 355 -19.92 -15.39 8.65
C GLN A 355 -19.12 -15.56 9.95
N PRO A 356 -19.79 -15.86 11.08
CA PRO A 356 -19.11 -16.05 12.36
C PRO A 356 -18.10 -17.18 12.30
N ARG A 357 -16.89 -16.93 12.82
CA ARG A 357 -15.80 -17.93 12.84
C ARG A 357 -16.14 -19.18 13.67
N ASP A 358 -16.96 -19.02 14.71
CA ASP A 358 -17.37 -20.11 15.62
C ASP A 358 -18.63 -20.86 15.17
N ASP A 359 -19.36 -20.34 14.17
CA ASP A 359 -20.58 -20.94 13.62
C ASP A 359 -20.49 -21.02 12.09
N ASN A 360 -19.49 -21.74 11.60
CA ASN A 360 -19.17 -21.87 10.18
C ASN A 360 -19.24 -23.33 9.68
N PRO A 361 -20.42 -23.98 9.72
CA PRO A 361 -20.56 -25.40 9.40
C PRO A 361 -20.26 -25.77 7.94
N ASP A 362 -20.21 -24.77 7.06
CA ASP A 362 -19.99 -24.94 5.62
C ASP A 362 -18.62 -24.42 5.14
N ASN A 363 -17.72 -24.06 6.07
CA ASN A 363 -16.36 -23.54 5.80
C ASN A 363 -16.35 -22.36 4.82
N VAL A 364 -17.30 -21.42 4.96
CA VAL A 364 -17.36 -20.21 4.15
C VAL A 364 -16.27 -19.26 4.63
N SER A 365 -15.46 -18.76 3.70
CA SER A 365 -14.35 -17.85 3.96
C SER A 365 -14.75 -16.44 3.56
N THR A 366 -14.37 -15.46 4.36
CA THR A 366 -14.53 -14.05 4.04
C THR A 366 -13.31 -13.24 4.48
N ALA A 367 -13.00 -12.21 3.71
CA ALA A 367 -11.91 -11.28 3.96
C ALA A 367 -12.32 -9.84 3.61
N LEU A 368 -11.75 -8.87 4.32
CA LEU A 368 -11.90 -7.44 4.06
C LEU A 368 -10.57 -6.73 4.30
N VAL A 369 -10.14 -5.94 3.33
CA VAL A 369 -8.97 -5.06 3.44
C VAL A 369 -9.32 -3.67 2.94
N SER A 370 -8.83 -2.65 3.63
CA SER A 370 -9.04 -1.26 3.29
C SER A 370 -7.75 -0.46 3.39
N LEU A 371 -7.53 0.45 2.44
CA LEU A 371 -6.38 1.35 2.42
C LEU A 371 -6.77 2.78 2.02
N GLU A 372 -5.97 3.74 2.47
CA GLU A 372 -6.10 5.15 2.11
C GLU A 372 -5.50 5.40 0.69
N PRO A 373 -6.30 5.89 -0.29
CA PRO A 373 -5.82 6.04 -1.67
C PRO A 373 -4.64 7.01 -1.87
N THR A 374 -4.51 8.02 -1.02
CA THR A 374 -3.54 9.12 -1.22
C THR A 374 -2.14 8.83 -0.69
N ASN A 375 -1.98 7.80 0.17
CA ASN A 375 -0.72 7.48 0.84
C ASN A 375 -0.44 5.96 0.94
N GLY A 376 -1.37 5.11 0.52
CA GLY A 376 -1.24 3.66 0.56
C GLY A 376 -1.40 3.03 1.95
N ASP A 377 -1.76 3.80 2.98
CA ASP A 377 -1.85 3.29 4.35
C ASP A 377 -2.92 2.21 4.47
N ILE A 378 -2.51 1.03 4.90
CA ILE A 378 -3.43 -0.07 5.19
C ILE A 378 -4.05 0.21 6.56
N VAL A 379 -5.34 0.51 6.57
CA VAL A 379 -6.04 0.94 7.80
C VAL A 379 -6.81 -0.20 8.47
N ALA A 380 -7.19 -1.23 7.72
CA ALA A 380 -7.87 -2.41 8.25
C ALA A 380 -7.59 -3.66 7.40
N MET A 381 -7.47 -4.82 8.06
CA MET A 381 -7.30 -6.14 7.44
C MET A 381 -7.91 -7.22 8.34
N ALA A 382 -9.01 -7.84 7.89
CA ALA A 382 -9.77 -8.82 8.66
C ALA A 382 -10.19 -10.03 7.81
N GLN A 383 -10.38 -11.19 8.48
CA GLN A 383 -10.98 -12.39 7.90
C GLN A 383 -11.61 -13.26 9.00
N ASN A 384 -12.53 -14.16 8.64
CA ASN A 384 -13.35 -14.92 9.59
C ASN A 384 -12.69 -16.21 10.12
N THR A 385 -11.41 -16.15 10.46
CA THR A 385 -10.64 -17.29 10.96
C THR A 385 -9.69 -16.86 12.07
N TYR A 386 -9.35 -17.79 12.96
CA TYR A 386 -8.31 -17.59 13.96
C TYR A 386 -6.94 -17.76 13.31
N TYR A 387 -6.05 -16.78 13.48
CA TYR A 387 -4.66 -16.91 13.04
C TYR A 387 -3.93 -17.89 13.97
N SER A 388 -3.90 -19.17 13.61
CA SER A 388 -3.47 -20.24 14.49
C SER A 388 -3.05 -21.48 13.71
N THR A 389 -2.06 -22.20 14.23
CA THR A 389 -1.66 -23.53 13.76
C THR A 389 -2.43 -24.66 14.45
N GLY A 390 -3.39 -24.33 15.33
CA GLY A 390 -4.17 -25.31 16.08
C GLY A 390 -5.13 -26.12 15.19
N GLU A 391 -5.55 -27.28 15.69
CA GLU A 391 -6.57 -28.10 14.99
C GLU A 391 -7.95 -27.41 15.03
N GLY A 392 -8.68 -27.42 13.91
CA GLY A 392 -10.04 -26.87 13.79
C GLY A 392 -10.28 -26.18 12.44
N ASP A 393 -11.51 -26.25 11.93
CA ASP A 393 -11.87 -25.79 10.58
C ASP A 393 -11.76 -24.26 10.39
N SER A 394 -11.77 -23.49 11.49
CA SER A 394 -11.64 -22.03 11.49
C SER A 394 -10.23 -21.53 11.85
N ASN A 395 -9.24 -22.42 12.01
CA ASN A 395 -7.85 -22.05 12.26
C ASN A 395 -7.05 -22.05 10.95
N THR A 396 -6.31 -20.97 10.68
CA THR A 396 -5.42 -20.88 9.53
C THR A 396 -4.24 -19.97 9.84
N THR A 397 -3.15 -20.11 9.08
CA THR A 397 -2.07 -19.11 9.03
C THR A 397 -2.02 -18.40 7.68
N TYR A 398 -2.88 -18.79 6.72
CA TYR A 398 -2.98 -18.12 5.43
C TYR A 398 -3.76 -16.81 5.58
N ASN A 399 -3.13 -15.72 5.13
CA ASN A 399 -3.77 -14.43 5.01
C ASN A 399 -4.55 -14.32 3.69
N PHE A 400 -5.88 -14.31 3.76
CA PHE A 400 -6.75 -14.27 2.58
C PHE A 400 -6.71 -12.92 1.86
N ASN A 401 -6.18 -11.88 2.50
CA ASN A 401 -6.18 -10.52 1.97
C ASN A 401 -5.05 -10.27 0.96
N VAL A 402 -4.00 -11.09 0.96
CA VAL A 402 -2.74 -10.75 0.28
C VAL A 402 -2.22 -11.88 -0.61
N ASP A 403 -1.23 -11.55 -1.42
CA ASP A 403 -0.58 -12.47 -2.34
C ASP A 403 0.31 -13.49 -1.62
N SER A 404 0.66 -14.59 -2.30
CA SER A 404 1.41 -15.70 -1.71
C SER A 404 2.79 -15.30 -1.17
N TRP A 405 3.46 -14.32 -1.79
CA TRP A 405 4.77 -13.84 -1.33
C TRP A 405 4.68 -12.96 -0.07
N MET A 406 3.48 -12.53 0.33
CA MET A 406 3.21 -11.84 1.59
C MET A 406 2.57 -12.75 2.65
N GLY A 407 2.74 -14.07 2.54
CA GLY A 407 2.14 -15.05 3.47
C GLY A 407 0.68 -15.39 3.19
N GLY A 408 0.14 -14.93 2.05
CA GLY A 408 -1.27 -15.04 1.73
C GLY A 408 -1.70 -16.29 0.98
N ALA A 409 -3.02 -16.38 0.76
CA ALA A 409 -3.66 -17.44 -0.03
C ALA A 409 -3.41 -17.33 -1.55
N GLY A 410 -2.86 -16.20 -2.01
CA GLY A 410 -2.59 -15.95 -3.43
C GLY A 410 -3.83 -15.52 -4.23
N GLY A 411 -4.87 -15.05 -3.53
CA GLY A 411 -6.07 -14.48 -4.13
C GLY A 411 -7.12 -15.47 -4.61
N PHE A 412 -8.16 -14.92 -5.24
CA PHE A 412 -9.30 -15.69 -5.76
C PHE A 412 -9.80 -15.09 -7.07
N GLN A 413 -10.50 -15.90 -7.86
CA GLN A 413 -11.15 -15.42 -9.07
C GLN A 413 -12.08 -14.23 -8.79
N VAL A 414 -11.80 -13.08 -9.41
CA VAL A 414 -12.42 -11.79 -9.08
C VAL A 414 -13.77 -11.56 -9.78
N GLY A 415 -13.99 -12.24 -10.90
CA GLY A 415 -15.21 -12.07 -11.69
C GLY A 415 -15.38 -10.63 -12.20
N SER A 416 -16.61 -10.11 -12.16
CA SER A 416 -16.97 -8.83 -12.78
C SER A 416 -16.30 -7.58 -12.19
N THR A 417 -15.55 -7.68 -11.10
CA THR A 417 -14.69 -6.59 -10.62
C THR A 417 -13.47 -6.33 -11.51
N TYR A 418 -13.19 -7.18 -12.49
CA TYR A 418 -12.17 -6.91 -13.52
C TYR A 418 -12.67 -5.96 -14.62
N LYS A 419 -13.98 -5.88 -14.84
CA LYS A 419 -14.59 -5.12 -15.95
C LYS A 419 -14.22 -3.63 -16.02
N PRO A 420 -14.03 -2.90 -14.89
CA PRO A 420 -13.61 -1.51 -14.95
C PRO A 420 -12.29 -1.30 -15.67
N LEU A 421 -11.41 -2.31 -15.77
CA LEU A 421 -10.15 -2.21 -16.51
C LEU A 421 -10.39 -2.07 -18.02
N THR A 422 -11.28 -2.89 -18.58
CA THR A 422 -11.68 -2.77 -19.99
C THR A 422 -12.37 -1.43 -20.25
N TYR A 423 -13.19 -0.96 -19.32
CA TYR A 423 -13.83 0.34 -19.44
C TYR A 423 -12.83 1.50 -19.32
N ALA A 424 -11.83 1.39 -18.45
CA ALA A 424 -10.74 2.37 -18.37
C ALA A 424 -9.96 2.44 -19.69
N ALA A 425 -9.66 1.28 -20.31
CA ALA A 425 -9.06 1.24 -21.66
C ALA A 425 -9.97 1.84 -22.75
N TRP A 426 -11.29 1.70 -22.61
CA TRP A 426 -12.26 2.33 -23.50
C TRP A 426 -12.18 3.87 -23.46
N ILE A 427 -12.13 4.44 -22.25
CA ILE A 427 -11.95 5.89 -22.05
C ILE A 427 -10.56 6.35 -22.51
N ASP A 428 -9.52 5.57 -22.22
CA ASP A 428 -8.14 5.91 -22.58
C ASP A 428 -7.93 5.96 -24.11
N ALA A 429 -8.62 5.08 -24.85
CA ALA A 429 -8.67 5.11 -26.31
C ALA A 429 -9.40 6.34 -26.89
N GLY A 430 -9.97 7.19 -26.03
CA GLY A 430 -10.64 8.44 -26.37
C GLY A 430 -12.13 8.29 -26.69
N ASN A 431 -12.75 7.16 -26.34
CA ASN A 431 -14.19 6.99 -26.47
C ASN A 431 -14.94 7.64 -25.30
N GLY A 432 -16.16 8.08 -25.55
CA GLY A 432 -17.03 8.67 -24.53
C GLY A 432 -17.54 7.64 -23.52
N ALA A 433 -17.77 8.12 -22.29
CA ALA A 433 -18.30 7.29 -21.21
C ALA A 433 -19.68 6.69 -21.51
N GLU A 434 -20.52 7.45 -22.21
CA GLU A 434 -21.90 7.08 -22.60
C GLU A 434 -22.00 6.72 -24.09
N ASP A 435 -20.89 6.48 -24.79
CA ASP A 435 -20.93 6.10 -26.21
C ASP A 435 -21.77 4.83 -26.42
N GLU A 436 -22.59 4.80 -27.49
CA GLU A 436 -23.41 3.64 -27.82
C GLU A 436 -22.53 2.47 -28.32
N ILE A 437 -22.76 1.29 -27.75
CA ILE A 437 -22.07 0.04 -28.10
C ILE A 437 -23.06 -1.05 -28.54
N ASP A 438 -22.67 -1.87 -29.51
CA ASP A 438 -23.46 -3.01 -29.98
C ASP A 438 -23.27 -4.24 -29.08
N ALA A 439 -23.95 -4.24 -27.94
CA ALA A 439 -24.01 -5.38 -27.02
C ALA A 439 -25.09 -6.42 -27.41
N THR A 440 -25.56 -6.44 -28.68
CA THR A 440 -26.49 -7.48 -29.18
C THR A 440 -25.79 -8.80 -29.47
N ARG A 441 -24.47 -8.79 -29.61
CA ARG A 441 -23.69 -9.96 -30.02
C ARG A 441 -23.33 -10.83 -28.82
N THR A 442 -23.67 -12.12 -28.93
CA THR A 442 -23.34 -13.15 -27.92
C THR A 442 -22.38 -14.21 -28.44
N ARG A 443 -22.11 -14.22 -29.75
CA ARG A 443 -21.29 -15.24 -30.41
C ARG A 443 -20.35 -14.64 -31.45
N TRP A 444 -19.11 -15.12 -31.44
CA TRP A 444 -18.08 -14.82 -32.43
C TRP A 444 -17.61 -16.14 -33.08
N PRO A 445 -17.49 -16.19 -34.42
CA PRO A 445 -17.06 -17.40 -35.10
C PRO A 445 -15.60 -17.74 -34.79
N ALA A 446 -15.22 -19.01 -34.97
CA ALA A 446 -13.88 -19.53 -34.65
C ALA A 446 -12.73 -18.89 -35.42
N ASP A 447 -13.00 -18.12 -36.48
CA ASP A 447 -12.02 -17.39 -37.27
C ASP A 447 -12.05 -15.87 -37.03
N HIS A 448 -12.87 -15.40 -36.08
CA HIS A 448 -12.90 -14.00 -35.68
C HIS A 448 -11.53 -13.56 -35.14
N ARG A 449 -11.13 -12.33 -35.49
CA ARG A 449 -9.82 -11.77 -35.17
C ARG A 449 -9.99 -10.61 -34.22
N TRP A 450 -9.74 -10.87 -32.94
CA TRP A 450 -9.64 -9.82 -31.92
C TRP A 450 -8.32 -9.09 -32.10
N LYS A 451 -8.33 -7.77 -32.16
CA LYS A 451 -7.10 -6.97 -32.30
C LYS A 451 -6.20 -7.20 -31.08
N ALA A 452 -4.94 -7.54 -31.31
CA ALA A 452 -3.97 -7.86 -30.25
C ALA A 452 -2.56 -7.55 -30.76
N SER A 453 -2.19 -6.27 -30.77
CA SER A 453 -0.94 -5.76 -31.39
C SER A 453 0.35 -6.35 -30.80
N CYS A 454 0.33 -6.71 -29.51
CA CYS A 454 1.42 -7.36 -28.78
C CYS A 454 1.68 -8.82 -29.20
N LEU A 455 0.80 -9.45 -29.97
CA LEU A 455 1.03 -10.78 -30.56
C LEU A 455 1.73 -10.67 -31.93
N GLU A 456 2.54 -11.66 -32.30
CA GLU A 456 3.30 -11.67 -33.58
C GLU A 456 2.41 -11.43 -34.82
N ARG A 457 1.15 -11.88 -34.77
CA ARG A 457 0.19 -11.73 -35.88
C ARG A 457 -0.63 -10.44 -35.82
N GLY A 458 -0.53 -9.67 -34.73
CA GLY A 458 -1.34 -8.49 -34.44
C GLY A 458 -2.80 -8.78 -34.07
N TYR A 459 -3.17 -10.05 -33.88
CA TYR A 459 -4.52 -10.46 -33.51
C TYR A 459 -4.57 -11.81 -32.79
N LYS A 460 -5.62 -12.03 -32.00
CA LYS A 460 -5.98 -13.28 -31.34
C LYS A 460 -7.17 -13.95 -32.05
N ILE A 461 -7.11 -15.28 -32.17
CA ILE A 461 -8.26 -16.11 -32.55
C ILE A 461 -8.65 -16.96 -31.34
N GLU A 462 -9.94 -17.01 -31.02
CA GLU A 462 -10.50 -17.88 -29.99
C GLU A 462 -11.41 -18.94 -30.65
N PRO A 463 -10.91 -20.17 -30.87
CA PRO A 463 -11.70 -21.23 -31.50
C PRO A 463 -12.81 -21.77 -30.58
N GLY A 464 -12.74 -21.50 -29.27
CA GLY A 464 -13.64 -22.06 -28.27
C GLY A 464 -13.46 -23.55 -28.05
N ASN A 465 -14.04 -24.07 -26.96
CA ASN A 465 -13.86 -25.46 -26.53
C ASN A 465 -14.39 -26.51 -27.54
N ASN A 466 -15.37 -26.14 -28.36
CA ASN A 466 -15.98 -27.01 -29.38
C ASN A 466 -15.49 -26.70 -30.81
N GLY A 467 -14.58 -25.74 -30.99
CA GLY A 467 -14.12 -25.29 -32.30
C GLY A 467 -15.15 -24.48 -33.09
N GLU A 468 -16.29 -24.12 -32.49
CA GLU A 468 -17.34 -23.33 -33.14
C GLU A 468 -17.29 -21.83 -32.81
N GLY A 469 -16.22 -21.40 -32.16
CA GLY A 469 -15.97 -20.01 -31.78
C GLY A 469 -16.28 -19.71 -30.32
N PHE A 470 -16.27 -18.42 -30.00
CA PHE A 470 -16.46 -17.90 -28.66
C PHE A 470 -17.92 -17.51 -28.43
N GLU A 471 -18.49 -17.93 -27.30
CA GLU A 471 -19.87 -17.64 -26.92
C GLU A 471 -19.91 -17.20 -25.46
N ILE A 472 -20.71 -16.17 -25.18
CA ILE A 472 -20.93 -15.64 -23.84
C ILE A 472 -22.40 -15.36 -23.61
N GLN A 473 -22.79 -15.34 -22.33
CA GLN A 473 -24.13 -15.01 -21.89
C GLN A 473 -24.09 -13.93 -20.81
N ASN A 474 -25.15 -13.12 -20.73
CA ASN A 474 -25.39 -12.24 -19.60
C ASN A 474 -26.04 -13.03 -18.46
N ALA A 475 -25.82 -12.59 -17.22
CA ALA A 475 -26.46 -13.18 -16.05
C ALA A 475 -27.99 -13.04 -16.09
N GLU A 476 -28.48 -11.91 -16.60
CA GLU A 476 -29.89 -11.61 -16.75
C GLU A 476 -30.31 -11.53 -18.23
N SER A 477 -31.55 -11.96 -18.52
CA SER A 477 -32.13 -11.84 -19.85
C SER A 477 -32.56 -10.40 -20.17
N GLY A 478 -32.54 -10.00 -21.44
CA GLY A 478 -33.03 -8.68 -21.88
C GLY A 478 -31.96 -7.59 -22.04
N TYR A 479 -30.72 -7.89 -21.64
CA TYR A 479 -29.57 -7.00 -21.84
C TYR A 479 -28.82 -7.22 -23.16
N THR A 480 -29.23 -8.18 -23.98
CA THR A 480 -28.69 -8.35 -25.34
C THR A 480 -29.32 -7.32 -26.28
N ARG A 481 -28.83 -6.09 -26.23
CA ARG A 481 -29.32 -4.91 -26.96
C ARG A 481 -28.20 -3.87 -27.11
N GLU A 482 -28.37 -2.91 -28.01
CA GLU A 482 -27.56 -1.68 -28.00
C GLU A 482 -27.77 -0.94 -26.66
N MET A 483 -26.68 -0.37 -26.12
CA MET A 483 -26.68 0.35 -24.85
C MET A 483 -25.50 1.33 -24.78
N GLU A 484 -25.53 2.23 -23.82
CA GLU A 484 -24.41 3.11 -23.47
C GLU A 484 -23.32 2.29 -22.74
N ALA A 485 -22.05 2.65 -22.94
CA ALA A 485 -20.92 1.91 -22.37
C ALA A 485 -20.93 1.91 -20.82
N ASP A 486 -21.21 3.06 -20.19
CA ASP A 486 -21.37 3.18 -18.73
C ASP A 486 -22.53 2.32 -18.21
N PHE A 487 -23.67 2.28 -18.91
CA PHE A 487 -24.82 1.42 -18.61
C PHE A 487 -24.41 -0.04 -18.57
N GLY A 488 -23.58 -0.45 -19.53
CA GLY A 488 -22.94 -1.75 -19.57
C GLY A 488 -22.14 -2.07 -18.30
N LEU A 489 -21.30 -1.12 -17.88
CA LEU A 489 -20.40 -1.29 -16.72
C LEU A 489 -21.15 -1.34 -15.39
N TYR A 490 -22.02 -0.37 -15.10
CA TYR A 490 -22.65 -0.25 -13.78
C TYR A 490 -23.71 -1.34 -13.53
N ASN A 491 -24.34 -1.87 -14.59
CA ASN A 491 -25.19 -3.07 -14.52
C ASN A 491 -24.39 -4.38 -14.66
N SER A 492 -23.07 -4.32 -14.83
CA SER A 492 -22.21 -5.50 -14.93
C SER A 492 -22.57 -6.44 -16.10
N ILE A 493 -22.87 -5.89 -17.27
CA ILE A 493 -23.32 -6.66 -18.44
C ILE A 493 -22.12 -7.27 -19.16
N ASN A 494 -22.12 -8.58 -19.40
CA ASN A 494 -21.00 -9.28 -20.04
C ASN A 494 -20.84 -8.89 -21.50
N THR A 495 -21.93 -8.87 -22.27
CA THR A 495 -21.93 -8.49 -23.70
C THR A 495 -21.41 -7.08 -23.94
N ALA A 496 -21.59 -6.15 -23.00
CA ALA A 496 -21.06 -4.79 -23.12
C ALA A 496 -19.53 -4.76 -23.12
N ILE A 497 -18.90 -5.57 -22.25
CA ILE A 497 -17.43 -5.64 -22.16
C ILE A 497 -16.82 -6.19 -23.43
N TYR A 498 -17.45 -7.21 -24.04
CA TYR A 498 -16.97 -7.76 -25.30
C TYR A 498 -17.28 -6.87 -26.50
N ALA A 499 -18.37 -6.10 -26.46
CA ALA A 499 -18.64 -5.07 -27.48
C ALA A 499 -17.53 -4.00 -27.48
N MET A 500 -17.17 -3.47 -26.30
CA MET A 500 -16.03 -2.56 -26.17
C MET A 500 -14.72 -3.23 -26.60
N ALA A 501 -14.46 -4.47 -26.17
CA ALA A 501 -13.24 -5.19 -26.53
C ALA A 501 -13.11 -5.50 -28.03
N GLU A 502 -14.21 -5.55 -28.79
CA GLU A 502 -14.18 -5.73 -30.26
C GLU A 502 -13.64 -4.48 -30.98
N ASP A 503 -13.87 -3.30 -30.39
CA ASP A 503 -13.41 -2.00 -30.91
C ASP A 503 -12.05 -1.58 -30.34
N LEU A 504 -11.55 -2.28 -29.32
CA LEU A 504 -10.25 -2.04 -28.67
C LEU A 504 -9.16 -3.02 -29.16
N ASP A 505 -7.91 -2.71 -28.82
CA ASP A 505 -6.82 -3.69 -28.83
C ASP A 505 -6.78 -4.41 -27.48
N LEU A 506 -6.72 -5.74 -27.48
CA LEU A 506 -6.59 -6.52 -26.25
C LEU A 506 -5.31 -6.19 -25.47
N CYS A 507 -4.28 -5.71 -26.16
CA CYS A 507 -3.02 -5.33 -25.54
C CYS A 507 -3.12 -3.99 -24.80
N ASP A 508 -3.91 -3.03 -25.30
CA ASP A 508 -4.16 -1.76 -24.62
C ASP A 508 -4.90 -2.01 -23.28
N ILE A 509 -5.81 -2.99 -23.24
CA ILE A 509 -6.45 -3.45 -21.98
C ILE A 509 -5.40 -4.04 -21.03
N GLY A 510 -4.42 -4.78 -21.56
CA GLY A 510 -3.31 -5.33 -20.81
C GLY A 510 -2.42 -4.26 -20.19
N GLU A 511 -2.11 -3.20 -20.94
CA GLU A 511 -1.30 -2.07 -20.45
C GLU A 511 -2.00 -1.33 -19.30
N ILE A 512 -3.31 -1.11 -19.39
CA ILE A 512 -4.09 -0.54 -18.26
C ILE A 512 -4.07 -1.47 -17.05
N SER A 513 -4.24 -2.78 -17.26
CA SER A 513 -4.22 -3.79 -16.21
C SER A 513 -2.88 -3.83 -15.46
N GLU A 514 -1.77 -3.86 -16.21
CA GLU A 514 -0.41 -3.84 -15.67
C GLU A 514 -0.11 -2.52 -14.95
N SER A 515 -0.53 -1.38 -15.52
CA SER A 515 -0.35 -0.07 -14.89
C SER A 515 -1.09 0.05 -13.56
N LEU A 516 -2.26 -0.58 -13.43
CA LEU A 516 -3.02 -0.68 -12.17
C LEU A 516 -2.48 -1.75 -11.21
N GLY A 517 -1.33 -2.36 -11.51
CA GLY A 517 -0.67 -3.34 -10.65
C GLY A 517 -1.40 -4.69 -10.56
N ILE A 518 -2.26 -5.01 -11.55
CA ILE A 518 -3.02 -6.26 -11.53
C ILE A 518 -2.13 -7.43 -11.95
N VAL A 519 -1.89 -8.31 -10.99
CA VAL A 519 -1.08 -9.52 -11.13
C VAL A 519 -1.80 -10.74 -10.57
N ASN A 520 -1.40 -11.93 -11.02
CA ASN A 520 -1.82 -13.18 -10.39
C ASN A 520 -1.19 -13.30 -8.99
N GLY A 521 -2.03 -13.44 -7.96
CA GLY A 521 -1.58 -13.43 -6.57
C GLY A 521 -0.74 -14.64 -6.17
N LYS A 522 -0.64 -15.68 -7.02
CA LYS A 522 0.16 -16.88 -6.72
C LYS A 522 1.60 -16.79 -7.20
N ASP A 523 1.86 -16.15 -8.34
CA ASP A 523 3.16 -16.12 -9.00
C ASP A 523 3.66 -14.71 -9.34
N GLY A 524 2.80 -13.68 -9.23
CA GLY A 524 3.14 -12.29 -9.49
C GLY A 524 3.19 -11.93 -10.98
N GLU A 525 2.79 -12.85 -11.86
CA GLU A 525 2.81 -12.60 -13.31
C GLU A 525 1.64 -11.69 -13.72
N PRO A 526 1.86 -10.77 -14.69
CA PRO A 526 0.79 -9.97 -15.27
C PRO A 526 -0.33 -10.83 -15.88
N VAL A 527 -1.56 -10.33 -15.82
CA VAL A 527 -2.72 -11.04 -16.37
C VAL A 527 -2.72 -10.97 -17.90
N ASP A 528 -2.72 -12.13 -18.57
CA ASP A 528 -2.80 -12.22 -20.03
C ASP A 528 -4.21 -11.86 -20.54
N THR A 529 -4.39 -10.60 -20.96
CA THR A 529 -5.64 -10.08 -21.53
C THR A 529 -5.97 -10.64 -22.92
N THR A 530 -5.04 -11.36 -23.56
CA THR A 530 -5.31 -12.10 -24.81
C THR A 530 -6.06 -13.41 -24.57
N VAL A 531 -6.23 -13.82 -23.30
CA VAL A 531 -7.18 -14.85 -22.88
C VAL A 531 -8.52 -14.17 -22.63
N LEU A 532 -9.48 -14.32 -23.54
CA LEU A 532 -10.74 -13.55 -23.49
C LEU A 532 -11.51 -13.67 -22.16
N ALA A 533 -11.46 -14.83 -21.50
CA ALA A 533 -12.10 -15.02 -20.20
C ALA A 533 -11.53 -14.09 -19.09
N SER A 534 -10.30 -13.60 -19.23
CA SER A 534 -9.68 -12.65 -18.30
C SER A 534 -10.43 -11.31 -18.25
N LEU A 535 -11.06 -10.89 -19.35
CA LEU A 535 -11.81 -9.63 -19.42
C LEU A 535 -13.03 -9.60 -18.49
N LEU A 536 -13.46 -10.78 -18.03
CA LEU A 536 -14.50 -10.94 -17.01
C LEU A 536 -13.93 -11.42 -15.65
N GLY A 537 -12.61 -11.36 -15.45
CA GLY A 537 -11.93 -11.85 -14.24
C GLY A 537 -11.98 -13.37 -14.08
N GLY A 538 -12.06 -14.12 -15.19
CA GLY A 538 -12.34 -15.56 -15.21
C GLY A 538 -11.13 -16.49 -15.25
N SER A 539 -9.91 -15.98 -15.43
CA SER A 539 -8.73 -16.78 -15.76
C SER A 539 -7.61 -16.76 -14.72
N VAL A 540 -7.73 -15.94 -13.67
CA VAL A 540 -6.66 -15.66 -12.70
C VAL A 540 -7.22 -15.45 -11.30
N ASP A 541 -6.41 -15.78 -10.30
CA ASP A 541 -6.67 -15.49 -8.90
C ASP A 541 -5.91 -14.21 -8.52
N ILE A 542 -6.61 -13.21 -7.97
CA ILE A 542 -6.03 -11.92 -7.59
C ILE A 542 -6.40 -11.65 -6.12
N SER A 543 -5.45 -11.13 -5.33
CA SER A 543 -5.68 -10.88 -3.91
C SER A 543 -6.60 -9.68 -3.66
N PRO A 544 -7.36 -9.65 -2.55
CA PRO A 544 -8.11 -8.48 -2.13
C PRO A 544 -7.26 -7.20 -2.04
N MET A 545 -6.02 -7.28 -1.57
CA MET A 545 -5.09 -6.14 -1.50
C MET A 545 -4.77 -5.59 -2.88
N THR A 546 -4.41 -6.44 -3.85
CA THR A 546 -4.14 -6.03 -5.23
C THR A 546 -5.35 -5.36 -5.87
N MET A 547 -6.55 -5.88 -5.61
CA MET A 547 -7.80 -5.28 -6.09
C MET A 547 -8.14 -3.95 -5.41
N ALA A 548 -7.98 -3.83 -4.08
CA ALA A 548 -8.20 -2.58 -3.35
C ALA A 548 -7.22 -1.49 -3.81
N ARG A 549 -5.94 -1.85 -3.99
CA ARG A 549 -4.90 -0.98 -4.51
C ARG A 549 -5.21 -0.48 -5.91
N ALA A 550 -5.59 -1.36 -6.84
CA ALA A 550 -5.97 -0.94 -8.19
C ALA A 550 -7.15 0.05 -8.19
N TYR A 551 -8.17 -0.20 -7.35
CA TYR A 551 -9.33 0.69 -7.24
C TYR A 551 -9.01 2.01 -6.54
N SER A 552 -7.97 2.05 -5.70
CA SER A 552 -7.47 3.28 -5.11
C SER A 552 -6.96 4.28 -6.15
N ALA A 553 -6.48 3.80 -7.31
CA ALA A 553 -6.11 4.67 -8.42
C ALA A 553 -7.31 5.47 -8.95
N PHE A 554 -8.49 4.83 -9.05
CA PHE A 554 -9.71 5.53 -9.46
C PHE A 554 -10.15 6.57 -8.41
N ALA A 555 -10.06 6.20 -7.13
CA ALA A 555 -10.35 7.09 -6.00
C ALA A 555 -9.43 8.33 -5.96
N ASN A 556 -8.16 8.17 -6.35
CA ASN A 556 -7.12 9.18 -6.29
C ASN A 556 -6.75 9.75 -7.68
N ARG A 557 -7.76 9.88 -8.56
CA ARG A 557 -7.65 10.53 -9.88
C ARG A 557 -6.47 10.05 -10.72
N GLY A 558 -6.21 8.75 -10.69
CA GLY A 558 -5.20 8.05 -11.47
C GLY A 558 -3.84 7.88 -10.81
N GLU A 559 -3.64 8.43 -9.60
CA GLU A 559 -2.44 8.17 -8.80
C GLU A 559 -2.63 6.91 -7.93
N MET A 560 -1.68 5.98 -8.00
CA MET A 560 -1.69 4.75 -7.22
C MET A 560 -0.47 4.71 -6.30
N CYS A 561 -0.71 4.44 -5.02
CA CYS A 561 0.34 4.29 -4.01
C CYS A 561 0.62 2.81 -3.70
N GLU A 562 1.87 2.49 -3.39
CA GLU A 562 2.24 1.18 -2.81
C GLU A 562 1.62 1.00 -1.42
N PRO A 563 1.05 -0.17 -1.08
CA PRO A 563 0.50 -0.40 0.25
C PRO A 563 1.57 -0.26 1.34
N ARG A 564 1.25 0.49 2.40
CA ARG A 564 2.15 0.77 3.53
C ARG A 564 1.51 0.30 4.82
N ALA A 565 2.28 -0.43 5.64
CA ALA A 565 1.88 -0.86 6.97
C ALA A 565 2.72 -0.23 8.11
N LEU A 566 3.93 0.28 7.79
CA LEU A 566 4.87 0.79 8.78
C LEU A 566 4.91 2.32 8.72
N GLU A 567 4.68 2.99 9.84
CA GLU A 567 4.85 4.45 9.96
C GLU A 567 6.22 4.80 10.56
N ARG A 568 6.64 4.06 11.59
CA ARG A 568 7.87 4.35 12.32
C ARG A 568 8.41 3.11 13.04
N VAL A 569 9.70 2.84 12.92
CA VAL A 569 10.36 1.73 13.63
C VAL A 569 11.58 2.26 14.37
N VAL A 570 11.60 2.09 15.70
CA VAL A 570 12.68 2.55 16.57
C VAL A 570 13.11 1.45 17.51
N ASP A 571 14.41 1.22 17.68
CA ASP A 571 14.90 0.28 18.69
C ASP A 571 14.97 0.90 20.10
N TYR A 572 15.17 0.07 21.11
CA TYR A 572 15.29 0.51 22.51
C TYR A 572 16.47 1.46 22.79
N THR A 573 17.44 1.64 21.87
CA THR A 573 18.51 2.66 21.99
C THR A 573 18.08 4.02 21.47
N GLY A 574 16.92 4.11 20.81
CA GLY A 574 16.45 5.29 20.11
C GLY A 574 16.95 5.40 18.67
N LYS A 575 17.54 4.34 18.10
CA LYS A 575 17.90 4.30 16.67
C LYS A 575 16.63 4.09 15.86
N GLU A 576 16.37 5.04 14.97
CA GLU A 576 15.29 4.95 13.99
C GLU A 576 15.77 4.17 12.76
N TYR A 577 14.92 3.26 12.28
CA TYR A 577 15.13 2.52 11.06
C TYR A 577 14.53 3.30 9.90
N GLU A 578 15.24 3.32 8.77
CA GLU A 578 14.75 3.95 7.55
C GLU A 578 13.64 3.07 6.97
N ILE A 579 12.43 3.64 6.89
CA ILE A 579 11.29 3.01 6.24
C ILE A 579 11.20 3.62 4.84
N PRO A 580 11.09 2.82 3.77
CA PRO A 580 10.89 3.35 2.42
C PRO A 580 9.72 4.33 2.38
N GLU A 581 9.92 5.50 1.75
CA GLU A 581 8.80 6.39 1.45
C GLU A 581 7.80 5.66 0.56
N THR A 582 6.50 5.87 0.78
CA THR A 582 5.46 5.33 -0.09
C THR A 582 5.68 5.86 -1.50
N SER A 583 5.87 4.96 -2.48
CA SER A 583 5.88 5.35 -3.89
C SER A 583 4.44 5.55 -4.34
N CYS A 584 4.12 6.76 -4.82
CA CYS A 584 2.85 7.07 -5.45
C CYS A 584 3.13 7.57 -6.87
N GLU A 585 2.52 6.92 -7.85
CA GLU A 585 2.74 7.21 -9.26
C GLU A 585 1.42 7.36 -10.00
N ARG A 586 1.36 8.27 -10.97
CA ARG A 586 0.22 8.39 -11.86
C ARG A 586 0.26 7.28 -12.90
N VAL A 587 -0.62 6.30 -12.74
CA VAL A 587 -0.67 5.08 -13.56
C VAL A 587 -1.73 5.13 -14.66
N ILE A 588 -2.74 5.98 -14.50
CA ILE A 588 -3.72 6.32 -15.53
C ILE A 588 -3.98 7.83 -15.53
N SER A 589 -4.55 8.36 -16.60
CA SER A 589 -4.88 9.79 -16.66
C SER A 589 -6.04 10.15 -15.73
N GLU A 590 -6.10 11.43 -15.34
CA GLU A 590 -7.21 11.95 -14.54
C GLU A 590 -8.56 11.76 -15.26
N ASP A 591 -8.61 12.00 -16.57
CA ASP A 591 -9.84 11.84 -17.37
C ASP A 591 -10.32 10.38 -17.40
N VAL A 592 -9.40 9.40 -17.43
CA VAL A 592 -9.75 7.97 -17.36
C VAL A 592 -10.31 7.63 -15.97
N ALA A 593 -9.66 8.08 -14.91
CA ALA A 593 -10.13 7.84 -13.54
C ALA A 593 -11.51 8.49 -13.29
N ASP A 594 -11.69 9.74 -13.71
CA ASP A 594 -12.96 10.48 -13.57
C ASP A 594 -14.07 9.82 -14.44
N GLY A 595 -13.74 9.35 -15.64
CA GLY A 595 -14.65 8.57 -16.50
C GLY A 595 -15.09 7.24 -15.87
N VAL A 596 -14.18 6.52 -15.23
CA VAL A 596 -14.50 5.29 -14.47
C VAL A 596 -15.38 5.63 -13.26
N ASN A 597 -15.08 6.70 -12.53
CA ASN A 597 -15.86 7.13 -11.37
C ASN A 597 -17.29 7.51 -11.74
N PHE A 598 -17.48 8.19 -12.89
CA PHE A 598 -18.80 8.52 -13.44
C PHE A 598 -19.68 7.28 -13.60
N ALA A 599 -19.14 6.22 -14.20
CA ALA A 599 -19.85 4.96 -14.37
C ALA A 599 -20.04 4.21 -13.03
N LEU A 600 -18.98 4.06 -12.23
CA LEU A 600 -19.01 3.24 -11.00
C LEU A 600 -19.80 3.88 -9.85
N ASN A 601 -19.98 5.20 -9.85
CA ASN A 601 -20.93 5.85 -8.94
C ASN A 601 -22.36 5.32 -9.18
N GLN A 602 -22.75 5.12 -10.44
CA GLN A 602 -24.08 4.64 -10.80
C GLN A 602 -24.34 3.20 -10.33
N THR A 603 -23.30 2.41 -10.06
CA THR A 603 -23.44 1.06 -9.48
C THR A 603 -24.21 1.09 -8.17
N LEU A 604 -23.95 2.08 -7.31
CA LEU A 604 -24.57 2.26 -5.99
C LEU A 604 -25.91 3.01 -6.07
N VAL A 605 -26.16 3.76 -7.14
CA VAL A 605 -27.40 4.56 -7.28
C VAL A 605 -28.50 3.76 -7.97
N ARG A 606 -28.18 3.09 -9.08
CA ARG A 606 -29.16 2.45 -9.97
C ARG A 606 -28.66 1.18 -10.68
N GLY A 607 -27.47 0.71 -10.34
CA GLY A 607 -26.81 -0.42 -10.98
C GLY A 607 -26.84 -1.69 -10.14
N SER A 608 -25.89 -2.59 -10.43
CA SER A 608 -25.79 -3.92 -9.82
C SER A 608 -25.55 -3.92 -8.30
N GLY A 609 -25.20 -2.78 -7.69
CA GLY A 609 -24.95 -2.64 -6.25
C GLY A 609 -25.90 -1.67 -5.56
N TRP A 610 -27.04 -1.32 -6.16
CA TRP A 610 -27.92 -0.24 -5.68
C TRP A 610 -28.41 -0.41 -4.23
N GLN A 611 -28.52 -1.65 -3.75
CA GLN A 611 -28.93 -1.96 -2.37
C GLN A 611 -27.83 -1.70 -1.33
N ARG A 612 -26.62 -1.38 -1.80
CA ARG A 612 -25.41 -1.21 -0.99
C ARG A 612 -24.98 0.25 -0.91
N GLU A 613 -25.86 1.21 -1.17
CA GLU A 613 -25.53 2.61 -0.93
C GLU A 613 -25.13 2.85 0.54
N ILE A 614 -24.19 3.78 0.75
CA ILE A 614 -23.68 4.13 2.09
C ILE A 614 -24.06 5.56 2.52
N GLY A 615 -25.03 6.15 1.80
CA GLY A 615 -25.48 7.52 2.03
C GLY A 615 -24.46 8.60 1.66
N LEU A 616 -23.58 8.32 0.68
CA LEU A 616 -22.57 9.23 0.13
C LEU A 616 -22.70 9.30 -1.41
N PRO A 617 -23.81 9.83 -1.95
CA PRO A 617 -23.97 9.98 -3.40
C PRO A 617 -22.91 10.95 -3.95
N GLY A 618 -22.39 10.68 -5.16
CA GLY A 618 -21.28 11.44 -5.75
C GLY A 618 -19.90 11.25 -5.10
N ALA A 619 -19.83 10.81 -3.84
CA ALA A 619 -18.57 10.62 -3.09
C ALA A 619 -18.21 9.15 -2.84
N SER A 620 -18.99 8.22 -3.39
CA SER A 620 -18.73 6.78 -3.30
C SER A 620 -18.99 6.09 -4.63
N ALA A 621 -18.17 5.09 -4.94
CA ALA A 621 -18.28 4.28 -6.15
C ALA A 621 -17.93 2.83 -5.82
N ALA A 622 -18.49 1.90 -6.58
CA ALA A 622 -18.21 0.49 -6.35
C ALA A 622 -18.42 -0.37 -7.59
N LYS A 623 -17.87 -1.58 -7.52
CA LYS A 623 -18.12 -2.65 -8.47
C LYS A 623 -18.36 -3.96 -7.75
N THR A 624 -19.44 -4.63 -8.15
CA THR A 624 -19.76 -6.01 -7.76
C THR A 624 -19.01 -7.03 -8.63
N GLY A 625 -18.68 -8.18 -8.03
CA GLY A 625 -18.10 -9.34 -8.70
C GLY A 625 -18.81 -10.62 -8.29
N THR A 626 -19.16 -11.44 -9.27
CA THR A 626 -19.75 -12.77 -9.07
C THR A 626 -19.11 -13.68 -10.11
N THR A 627 -18.53 -14.80 -9.68
CA THR A 627 -18.05 -15.84 -10.59
C THR A 627 -19.17 -16.77 -11.02
N ASP A 628 -18.92 -17.59 -12.04
CA ASP A 628 -19.84 -18.64 -12.43
C ASP A 628 -20.18 -19.54 -11.22
N ASN A 629 -21.46 -19.88 -11.08
CA ASN A 629 -21.96 -20.68 -9.96
C ASN A 629 -21.75 -20.06 -8.56
N SER A 630 -21.47 -18.75 -8.46
CA SER A 630 -21.26 -18.03 -7.19
C SER A 630 -20.24 -18.69 -6.29
N THR A 631 -19.13 -19.14 -6.86
CA THR A 631 -18.06 -19.75 -6.07
C THR A 631 -17.28 -18.70 -5.28
N GLN A 632 -17.16 -17.50 -5.86
CA GLN A 632 -16.48 -16.35 -5.29
C GLN A 632 -17.35 -15.11 -5.56
N THR A 633 -17.57 -14.30 -4.53
CA THR A 633 -18.33 -13.05 -4.62
C THR A 633 -17.54 -11.90 -4.01
N TRP A 634 -17.69 -10.73 -4.62
CA TRP A 634 -16.87 -9.57 -4.34
C TRP A 634 -17.69 -8.29 -4.37
N MET A 635 -17.28 -7.35 -3.53
CA MET A 635 -17.61 -5.94 -3.67
C MET A 635 -16.32 -5.17 -3.44
N ILE A 636 -15.93 -4.35 -4.41
CA ILE A 636 -14.84 -3.40 -4.22
C ILE A 636 -15.44 -2.02 -4.38
N GLY A 637 -15.33 -1.22 -3.33
CA GLY A 637 -15.87 0.13 -3.34
C GLY A 637 -14.98 1.07 -2.57
N TYR A 638 -15.10 2.34 -2.93
CA TYR A 638 -14.17 3.37 -2.51
C TYR A 638 -14.84 4.73 -2.41
N THR A 639 -14.24 5.57 -1.57
CA THR A 639 -14.35 7.04 -1.55
C THR A 639 -12.96 7.60 -1.87
N ARG A 640 -12.77 8.92 -1.86
CA ARG A 640 -11.44 9.52 -1.97
C ARG A 640 -10.52 9.16 -0.79
N GLY A 641 -11.12 8.83 0.35
CA GLY A 641 -10.42 8.52 1.59
C GLY A 641 -10.16 7.03 1.85
N LEU A 642 -10.94 6.12 1.27
CA LEU A 642 -10.79 4.67 1.47
C LEU A 642 -11.03 3.90 0.17
N ALA A 643 -10.20 2.90 -0.10
CA ALA A 643 -10.46 1.86 -1.09
C ALA A 643 -10.52 0.49 -0.41
N THR A 644 -11.67 -0.17 -0.50
CA THR A 644 -11.98 -1.38 0.28
C THR A 644 -12.38 -2.54 -0.63
N ALA A 645 -11.68 -3.67 -0.50
CA ALA A 645 -12.06 -4.93 -1.13
C ALA A 645 -12.71 -5.85 -0.09
N SER A 646 -13.92 -6.31 -0.38
CA SER A 646 -14.62 -7.35 0.38
C SER A 646 -14.83 -8.58 -0.49
N TRP A 647 -14.49 -9.74 0.08
CA TRP A 647 -14.61 -11.03 -0.57
C TRP A 647 -15.37 -12.02 0.33
N VAL A 648 -16.25 -12.82 -0.28
CA VAL A 648 -16.90 -13.97 0.35
C VAL A 648 -16.84 -15.14 -0.63
N GLY A 649 -16.37 -16.29 -0.16
CA GLY A 649 -16.13 -17.46 -0.99
C GLY A 649 -15.76 -18.69 -0.18
N ASN A 650 -14.96 -19.55 -0.79
CA ASN A 650 -14.41 -20.73 -0.12
C ASN A 650 -12.96 -20.93 -0.53
N TYR A 651 -12.03 -20.73 0.41
CA TYR A 651 -10.60 -20.91 0.15
C TYR A 651 -10.22 -22.39 -0.02
N GLU A 652 -10.78 -23.28 0.80
CA GLU A 652 -10.39 -24.70 0.85
C GLU A 652 -10.86 -25.49 -0.40
N PHE A 653 -12.10 -25.25 -0.83
CA PHE A 653 -12.75 -26.00 -1.90
C PHE A 653 -12.81 -25.25 -3.23
N GLY A 654 -12.45 -23.96 -3.27
CA GLY A 654 -12.23 -23.10 -4.45
C GLY A 654 -13.41 -22.89 -5.40
N SER A 655 -14.04 -23.97 -5.87
CA SER A 655 -15.14 -24.00 -6.83
C SER A 655 -16.48 -24.42 -6.20
N ARG A 656 -16.57 -24.48 -4.86
CA ARG A 656 -17.83 -24.77 -4.17
C ARG A 656 -18.75 -23.55 -4.29
N SER A 657 -19.97 -23.76 -4.76
CA SER A 657 -20.98 -22.70 -4.83
C SER A 657 -21.37 -22.22 -3.44
N LEU A 658 -21.52 -20.90 -3.28
CA LEU A 658 -22.13 -20.30 -2.09
C LEU A 658 -23.64 -20.52 -2.01
N ASN A 659 -24.29 -20.87 -3.12
CA ASN A 659 -25.72 -21.09 -3.16
C ASN A 659 -26.13 -22.29 -2.28
N GLY A 660 -27.08 -22.06 -1.39
CA GLY A 660 -27.61 -23.08 -0.48
C GLY A 660 -26.72 -23.40 0.72
N LEU A 661 -25.60 -22.69 0.89
CA LEU A 661 -24.77 -22.77 2.10
C LEU A 661 -25.40 -21.98 3.25
N SER A 662 -25.06 -22.36 4.48
CA SER A 662 -25.35 -21.57 5.68
C SER A 662 -24.36 -20.41 5.76
N ILE A 663 -24.81 -19.19 5.52
CA ILE A 663 -24.01 -17.96 5.62
C ILE A 663 -24.67 -17.03 6.63
N GLY A 664 -23.94 -16.66 7.68
CA GLY A 664 -24.50 -15.80 8.76
C GLY A 664 -25.67 -16.44 9.51
N GLY A 665 -25.75 -17.78 9.52
CA GLY A 665 -26.87 -18.53 10.11
C GLY A 665 -28.12 -18.62 9.21
N GLU A 666 -28.07 -18.04 8.02
CA GLU A 666 -29.15 -18.09 7.02
C GLU A 666 -28.79 -19.00 5.85
N ARG A 667 -29.80 -19.57 5.19
CA ARG A 667 -29.62 -20.32 3.94
C ARG A 667 -30.46 -19.66 2.87
N THR A 668 -29.88 -19.39 1.72
CA THR A 668 -30.66 -18.98 0.54
C THR A 668 -31.65 -20.09 0.17
N GLU A 669 -32.95 -19.77 0.19
CA GLU A 669 -34.03 -20.71 -0.15
C GLU A 669 -34.54 -20.49 -1.58
N GLY A 670 -34.97 -21.55 -2.26
CA GLY A 670 -35.65 -21.45 -3.55
C GLY A 670 -34.73 -21.09 -4.73
N ASP A 671 -35.14 -20.11 -5.53
CA ASP A 671 -34.43 -19.63 -6.73
C ASP A 671 -33.50 -18.43 -6.42
N ASP A 672 -33.34 -18.04 -5.15
CA ASP A 672 -32.49 -16.92 -4.74
C ASP A 672 -31.01 -17.27 -4.93
N TRP A 673 -30.28 -16.37 -5.58
CA TRP A 673 -28.89 -16.56 -5.99
C TRP A 673 -27.96 -15.62 -5.23
N VAL A 674 -26.86 -16.16 -4.70
CA VAL A 674 -25.83 -15.38 -4.01
C VAL A 674 -25.00 -14.64 -5.06
N ASP A 675 -24.91 -13.32 -4.95
CA ASP A 675 -24.09 -12.48 -5.82
C ASP A 675 -23.18 -11.54 -5.03
N GLY A 676 -22.35 -10.75 -5.74
CA GLY A 676 -21.47 -9.74 -5.16
C GLY A 676 -22.20 -8.68 -4.32
N SER A 677 -23.50 -8.47 -4.51
CA SER A 677 -24.30 -7.53 -3.71
C SER A 677 -24.89 -8.16 -2.44
N THR A 678 -24.90 -9.49 -2.34
CA THR A 678 -25.56 -10.24 -1.25
C THR A 678 -24.74 -10.16 0.04
N TYR A 679 -23.68 -10.97 0.16
CA TYR A 679 -22.88 -11.05 1.39
C TYR A 679 -21.63 -10.17 1.33
N ALA A 680 -20.84 -10.24 0.25
CA ALA A 680 -19.67 -9.37 0.07
C ALA A 680 -20.07 -7.87 0.03
N GLY A 681 -21.14 -7.55 -0.71
CA GLY A 681 -21.72 -6.21 -0.73
C GLY A 681 -22.21 -5.75 0.63
N GLY A 682 -22.91 -6.61 1.38
CA GLY A 682 -23.37 -6.31 2.73
C GLY A 682 -22.22 -6.08 3.71
N GLN A 683 -21.16 -6.90 3.62
CA GLN A 683 -19.95 -6.74 4.43
C GLN A 683 -19.24 -5.41 4.14
N TRP A 684 -19.04 -5.08 2.87
CA TRP A 684 -18.46 -3.80 2.47
C TRP A 684 -19.31 -2.63 2.96
N GLN A 685 -20.64 -2.71 2.79
CA GLN A 685 -21.57 -1.66 3.20
C GLN A 685 -21.48 -1.39 4.71
N ARG A 686 -21.55 -2.43 5.55
CA ARG A 686 -21.50 -2.27 7.02
C ARG A 686 -20.21 -1.61 7.49
N PHE A 687 -19.07 -2.03 6.92
CA PHE A 687 -17.77 -1.41 7.20
C PHE A 687 -17.77 0.08 6.79
N MET A 688 -18.12 0.38 5.54
CA MET A 688 -18.05 1.74 5.01
C MET A 688 -19.07 2.70 5.67
N GLU A 689 -20.25 2.22 6.06
CA GLU A 689 -21.23 3.04 6.78
C GLU A 689 -20.72 3.49 8.15
N GLU A 690 -19.92 2.66 8.82
CA GLU A 690 -19.31 2.96 10.11
C GLU A 690 -18.14 3.93 9.97
N VAL A 691 -17.21 3.69 9.03
CA VAL A 691 -15.89 4.36 9.05
C VAL A 691 -15.70 5.45 7.99
N ALA A 692 -16.42 5.41 6.86
CA ALA A 692 -16.02 6.22 5.69
C ALA A 692 -16.03 7.73 5.96
N ARG A 693 -16.88 8.20 6.89
CA ARG A 693 -17.01 9.62 7.24
C ARG A 693 -15.86 10.18 8.08
N ASP A 694 -15.00 9.31 8.60
CA ASP A 694 -13.78 9.70 9.29
C ASP A 694 -12.61 9.94 8.30
N TYR A 695 -12.82 9.60 7.03
CA TYR A 695 -11.89 9.75 5.93
C TYR A 695 -12.43 10.74 4.88
N ASP A 696 -11.62 11.02 3.84
CA ASP A 696 -12.03 11.91 2.74
C ASP A 696 -13.28 11.35 2.01
N THR A 697 -14.32 12.18 1.99
CA THR A 697 -15.63 11.93 1.37
C THR A 697 -16.06 13.09 0.48
N ASP A 698 -15.09 13.86 -0.04
CA ASP A 698 -15.35 14.81 -1.11
C ASP A 698 -15.90 14.09 -2.34
N GLU A 699 -16.77 14.77 -3.09
CA GLU A 699 -17.35 14.23 -4.32
C GLU A 699 -16.25 13.97 -5.37
N PHE A 700 -16.46 12.96 -6.21
CA PHE A 700 -15.61 12.73 -7.37
C PHE A 700 -15.79 13.85 -8.40
N GLU A 701 -14.74 14.11 -9.17
CA GLU A 701 -14.82 15.05 -10.28
C GLU A 701 -15.65 14.44 -11.43
N GLU A 702 -16.46 15.27 -12.09
CA GLU A 702 -17.18 14.87 -13.29
C GLU A 702 -16.20 14.72 -14.47
N PRO A 703 -16.41 13.77 -15.40
CA PRO A 703 -15.59 13.64 -16.59
C PRO A 703 -15.53 14.95 -17.37
N SER A 704 -14.39 15.24 -17.98
CA SER A 704 -14.21 16.46 -18.76
C SER A 704 -15.19 16.51 -19.96
N ASP A 705 -16.21 17.37 -19.85
CA ASP A 705 -17.10 17.84 -20.96
C ASP A 705 -16.35 18.54 -22.12
N ARG A 706 -15.00 18.62 -22.05
CA ARG A 706 -14.19 19.51 -22.88
C ARG A 706 -13.67 18.89 -24.17
N LEU A 707 -13.82 17.59 -24.39
CA LEU A 707 -13.48 16.96 -25.67
C LEU A 707 -14.74 16.34 -26.30
N ARG A 708 -15.20 16.88 -27.43
CA ARG A 708 -16.24 16.27 -28.26
C ARG A 708 -15.59 15.42 -29.35
N THR A 709 -16.05 14.19 -29.53
CA THR A 709 -15.63 13.33 -30.64
C THR A 709 -16.73 13.28 -31.71
N GLU A 710 -16.34 13.23 -32.99
CA GLU A 710 -17.27 13.13 -34.13
C GLU A 710 -16.71 12.15 -35.16
N ARG A 711 -17.55 11.30 -35.75
CA ARG A 711 -17.13 10.35 -36.80
C ARG A 711 -17.89 10.57 -38.10
N LEU A 712 -17.16 10.74 -39.21
CA LEU A 712 -17.71 11.12 -40.51
C LEU A 712 -17.15 10.25 -41.64
N ARG A 713 -18.02 9.66 -42.48
CA ARG A 713 -17.61 8.90 -43.67
C ARG A 713 -17.45 9.83 -44.86
N LEU A 714 -16.22 10.35 -45.06
CA LEU A 714 -15.90 11.35 -46.08
C LEU A 714 -14.68 10.99 -46.92
N LEU A 715 -13.92 9.96 -46.54
CA LEU A 715 -12.69 9.58 -47.23
C LEU A 715 -12.99 8.61 -48.39
N PRO A 716 -12.07 8.48 -49.36
CA PRO A 716 -12.16 7.44 -50.39
C PRO A 716 -12.08 6.02 -49.80
N GLU A 717 -12.80 5.07 -50.41
CA GLU A 717 -12.80 3.65 -50.04
C GLU A 717 -11.38 3.09 -49.91
N GLY A 718 -11.06 2.46 -48.77
CA GLY A 718 -9.76 1.88 -48.45
C GLY A 718 -8.76 2.83 -47.80
N SER A 719 -9.15 4.07 -47.47
CA SER A 719 -8.31 5.03 -46.74
C SER A 719 -8.20 4.65 -45.26
N ALA A 720 -7.03 4.88 -44.65
CA ALA A 720 -6.91 4.84 -43.20
C ALA A 720 -7.72 5.99 -42.56
N PRO A 721 -8.26 5.82 -41.35
CA PRO A 721 -8.94 6.91 -40.64
C PRO A 721 -8.04 8.15 -40.49
N LEU A 722 -8.58 9.33 -40.74
CA LEU A 722 -7.90 10.61 -40.57
C LEU A 722 -8.47 11.33 -39.33
N ARG A 723 -7.62 11.57 -38.33
CA ARG A 723 -7.96 12.25 -37.07
C ARG A 723 -7.62 13.73 -37.15
N ILE A 724 -8.63 14.59 -37.10
CA ILE A 724 -8.49 16.05 -37.12
C ILE A 724 -8.86 16.62 -35.76
N LEU A 725 -7.89 17.22 -35.06
CA LEU A 725 -8.15 17.97 -33.83
C LEU A 725 -8.52 19.43 -34.18
N HIS A 726 -9.76 19.82 -33.93
CA HIS A 726 -10.25 21.18 -34.12
C HIS A 726 -10.27 21.95 -32.78
N LEU A 727 -9.37 22.92 -32.67
CA LEU A 727 -9.33 23.90 -31.58
C LEU A 727 -9.99 25.20 -32.04
N SER A 728 -10.68 25.87 -31.11
CA SER A 728 -11.30 27.16 -31.40
C SER A 728 -11.26 28.12 -30.22
N ASP A 729 -11.14 29.42 -30.52
CA ASP A 729 -11.34 30.54 -29.60
C ASP A 729 -10.66 30.36 -28.21
N LEU A 730 -9.34 30.12 -28.17
CA LEU A 730 -8.57 29.88 -26.93
C LEU A 730 -8.60 31.07 -25.94
N HIS A 731 -8.71 32.29 -26.46
CA HIS A 731 -8.71 33.55 -25.72
C HIS A 731 -7.61 33.65 -24.66
N VAL A 732 -6.34 33.46 -25.03
CA VAL A 732 -5.26 33.36 -24.04
C VAL A 732 -4.96 34.71 -23.35
N TRP A 733 -4.72 34.66 -22.04
CA TRP A 733 -4.10 35.68 -21.19
C TRP A 733 -3.19 35.02 -20.14
N PRO A 734 -2.22 35.77 -19.55
CA PRO A 734 -1.27 35.19 -18.59
C PRO A 734 -1.96 34.54 -17.37
N GLY A 735 -1.53 33.31 -17.02
CA GLY A 735 -1.97 32.61 -15.81
C GLY A 735 -3.00 31.49 -16.00
N GLN A 736 -3.39 31.14 -17.23
CA GLN A 736 -4.41 30.11 -17.51
C GLN A 736 -3.84 28.67 -17.49
N ARG A 737 -3.45 28.17 -16.32
CA ARG A 737 -2.87 26.81 -16.18
C ARG A 737 -3.81 25.68 -16.59
N ALA A 738 -5.08 25.74 -16.21
CA ALA A 738 -6.07 24.70 -16.54
C ALA A 738 -6.32 24.56 -18.05
N VAL A 739 -6.24 25.65 -18.83
CA VAL A 739 -6.35 25.58 -20.30
C VAL A 739 -5.09 24.97 -20.90
N ARG A 740 -3.92 25.31 -20.33
CA ARG A 740 -2.64 24.71 -20.74
C ARG A 740 -2.64 23.19 -20.53
N GLU A 741 -2.93 22.74 -19.32
CA GLU A 741 -2.91 21.31 -18.97
C GLU A 741 -3.87 20.51 -19.85
N PHE A 742 -5.08 21.03 -20.06
CA PHE A 742 -6.04 20.42 -20.96
C PHE A 742 -5.55 20.37 -22.42
N VAL A 743 -5.05 21.47 -22.98
CA VAL A 743 -4.53 21.46 -24.37
C VAL A 743 -3.29 20.57 -24.52
N HIS A 744 -2.47 20.46 -23.47
CA HIS A 744 -1.33 19.55 -23.43
C HIS A 744 -1.77 18.09 -23.48
N SER A 745 -2.83 17.71 -22.76
CA SER A 745 -3.34 16.33 -22.79
C SER A 745 -3.86 15.94 -24.18
N LEU A 746 -4.41 16.88 -24.95
CA LEU A 746 -4.88 16.63 -26.31
C LEU A 746 -3.78 16.13 -27.27
N ALA A 747 -2.50 16.36 -26.97
CA ALA A 747 -1.41 15.83 -27.79
C ALA A 747 -1.28 14.30 -27.69
N ALA A 748 -1.77 13.69 -26.60
CA ALA A 748 -1.80 12.23 -26.43
C ALA A 748 -2.82 11.56 -27.37
N LEU A 749 -3.79 12.33 -27.90
CA LEU A 749 -4.75 11.84 -28.89
C LEU A 749 -4.13 11.56 -30.27
N GLU A 750 -2.84 11.87 -30.46
CA GLU A 750 -2.08 11.70 -31.70
C GLU A 750 -2.86 12.10 -32.97
N PRO A 751 -3.32 13.37 -33.09
CA PRO A 751 -4.04 13.81 -34.28
C PRO A 751 -3.13 13.85 -35.52
N ASP A 752 -3.69 13.49 -36.68
CA ASP A 752 -2.99 13.61 -37.96
C ASP A 752 -2.90 15.06 -38.44
N LEU A 753 -3.90 15.88 -38.08
CA LEU A 753 -4.00 17.30 -38.42
C LEU A 753 -4.58 18.09 -37.26
N VAL A 754 -3.98 19.24 -36.94
CA VAL A 754 -4.54 20.23 -36.01
C VAL A 754 -5.11 21.41 -36.81
N VAL A 755 -6.38 21.73 -36.61
CA VAL A 755 -7.00 22.93 -37.18
C VAL A 755 -7.36 23.86 -36.04
N ASP A 756 -6.80 25.06 -36.08
CA ASP A 756 -7.02 26.09 -35.06
C ASP A 756 -7.80 27.28 -35.64
N THR A 757 -8.96 27.58 -35.06
CA THR A 757 -9.83 28.64 -35.58
C THR A 757 -10.13 29.72 -34.52
N GLY A 758 -10.00 30.97 -34.94
CA GLY A 758 -10.57 32.09 -34.22
C GLY A 758 -9.69 32.78 -33.19
N ASP A 759 -10.32 33.16 -32.07
CA ASP A 759 -9.79 34.15 -31.14
C ASP A 759 -8.77 33.55 -30.17
N ASN A 760 -7.49 33.54 -30.53
CA ASN A 760 -6.41 32.97 -29.71
C ASN A 760 -5.78 33.94 -28.72
N LEU A 761 -5.75 35.24 -29.02
CA LEU A 761 -5.20 36.25 -28.13
C LEU A 761 -6.34 36.97 -27.37
N SER A 762 -6.08 37.33 -26.11
CA SER A 762 -7.02 38.11 -25.27
C SER A 762 -6.31 39.18 -24.42
N HIS A 763 -4.97 39.28 -24.54
CA HIS A 763 -4.14 40.20 -23.78
C HIS A 763 -2.82 40.53 -24.52
N PRO A 764 -2.24 41.75 -24.39
CA PRO A 764 -0.96 42.07 -25.04
C PRO A 764 0.21 41.16 -24.66
N GLY A 765 0.19 40.58 -23.47
CA GLY A 765 1.16 39.61 -22.99
C GLY A 765 0.76 38.14 -23.19
N ALA A 766 -0.24 37.85 -24.02
CA ALA A 766 -0.76 36.49 -24.20
C ALA A 766 0.13 35.58 -25.05
N LEU A 767 0.89 36.14 -25.99
CA LEU A 767 1.61 35.35 -26.99
C LEU A 767 2.57 34.30 -26.39
N PRO A 768 3.43 34.59 -25.39
CA PRO A 768 4.29 33.57 -24.80
C PRO A 768 3.48 32.41 -24.17
N TRP A 769 2.35 32.73 -23.54
CA TRP A 769 1.45 31.73 -22.95
C TRP A 769 0.74 30.90 -24.02
N LEU A 770 0.31 31.52 -25.12
CA LEU A 770 -0.32 30.81 -26.23
C LEU A 770 0.64 29.79 -26.84
N LEU A 771 1.91 30.18 -27.03
CA LEU A 771 2.93 29.28 -27.56
C LEU A 771 3.25 28.14 -26.59
N GLU A 772 3.30 28.41 -25.28
CA GLU A 772 3.44 27.37 -24.25
C GLU A 772 2.24 26.40 -24.25
N ILE A 773 1.02 26.93 -24.36
CA ILE A 773 -0.21 26.12 -24.41
C ILE A 773 -0.22 25.20 -25.64
N LEU A 774 0.19 25.69 -26.80
CA LEU A 774 0.17 24.95 -28.05
C LEU A 774 1.43 24.11 -28.31
N GLU A 775 2.47 24.24 -27.50
CA GLU A 775 3.79 23.60 -27.72
C GLU A 775 3.67 22.11 -28.08
N PRO A 776 2.94 21.26 -27.33
CA PRO A 776 2.88 19.82 -27.65
C PRO A 776 2.19 19.52 -28.98
N LEU A 777 1.33 20.43 -29.46
CA LEU A 777 0.56 20.25 -30.69
C LEU A 777 1.32 20.72 -31.94
N PHE A 778 2.34 21.56 -31.79
CA PHE A 778 3.18 21.98 -32.91
C PHE A 778 4.01 20.85 -33.53
N ARG A 779 4.06 19.67 -32.90
CA ARG A 779 4.66 18.46 -33.50
C ARG A 779 3.83 17.88 -34.64
N PHE A 780 2.55 18.23 -34.73
CA PHE A 780 1.63 17.73 -35.75
C PHE A 780 1.47 18.75 -36.90
N PRO A 781 1.19 18.31 -38.13
CA PRO A 781 0.75 19.19 -39.21
C PRO A 781 -0.43 20.04 -38.74
N GLY A 782 -0.43 21.32 -39.09
CA GLY A 782 -1.51 22.21 -38.67
C GLY A 782 -1.90 23.26 -39.69
N ALA A 783 -3.11 23.80 -39.53
CA ALA A 783 -3.65 24.92 -40.30
C ALA A 783 -4.46 25.85 -39.40
N TYR A 784 -4.47 27.15 -39.70
CA TYR A 784 -5.15 28.11 -38.83
C TYR A 784 -5.80 29.30 -39.56
N VAL A 785 -6.84 29.86 -38.92
CA VAL A 785 -7.45 31.15 -39.28
C VAL A 785 -7.67 32.01 -38.02
N PRO A 786 -7.24 33.28 -38.00
CA PRO A 786 -7.36 34.14 -36.83
C PRO A 786 -8.78 34.74 -36.69
N GLY A 787 -9.14 35.10 -35.46
CA GLY A 787 -10.36 35.83 -35.14
C GLY A 787 -10.15 37.31 -34.78
N SER A 788 -11.25 37.99 -34.47
CA SER A 788 -11.29 39.43 -34.18
C SER A 788 -10.38 39.85 -33.04
N ASN A 789 -10.34 39.05 -31.97
CA ASN A 789 -9.55 39.29 -30.79
C ASN A 789 -8.10 38.83 -30.95
N CYS A 790 -7.70 38.27 -32.09
CA CYS A 790 -6.29 38.19 -32.46
C CYS A 790 -5.74 39.56 -32.88
N TYR A 791 -6.58 40.44 -33.44
CA TYR A 791 -6.21 41.77 -33.93
C TYR A 791 -6.32 42.87 -32.86
N PHE A 792 -7.37 42.81 -32.04
CA PHE A 792 -7.72 43.88 -31.09
C PHE A 792 -7.98 43.34 -29.69
N ALA A 793 -7.46 44.02 -28.66
CA ALA A 793 -7.70 43.62 -27.28
C ALA A 793 -9.18 43.76 -26.88
N PRO A 794 -9.76 42.78 -26.16
CA PRO A 794 -11.15 42.86 -25.71
C PRO A 794 -11.34 44.01 -24.71
N ARG A 795 -12.54 44.57 -24.66
CA ARG A 795 -12.91 45.67 -23.75
C ARG A 795 -14.05 45.24 -22.81
N PRO A 796 -14.14 45.80 -21.61
CA PRO A 796 -15.31 45.60 -20.74
C PRO A 796 -16.59 46.06 -21.44
N LYS A 797 -17.56 45.16 -21.58
CA LYS A 797 -18.90 45.46 -22.12
C LYS A 797 -19.94 45.33 -21.00
N ASN A 798 -20.99 46.15 -21.04
CA ASN A 798 -22.13 46.01 -20.12
C ASN A 798 -23.05 44.89 -20.62
N PRO A 799 -23.25 43.80 -19.87
CA PRO A 799 -23.99 42.61 -20.31
C PRO A 799 -25.49 42.84 -20.51
N PHE A 800 -26.08 43.93 -20.02
CA PHE A 800 -27.51 44.23 -20.23
C PHE A 800 -27.80 45.08 -21.49
N ARG A 801 -26.75 45.49 -22.22
CA ARG A 801 -26.87 46.47 -23.30
C ARG A 801 -27.41 45.86 -24.61
N TYR A 802 -27.25 44.55 -24.83
CA TYR A 802 -27.74 43.84 -26.04
C TYR A 802 -29.27 43.71 -26.09
N LEU A 803 -29.95 43.81 -24.94
CA LEU A 803 -31.40 43.75 -24.87
C LEU A 803 -32.08 45.02 -25.44
N TRP A 804 -31.34 46.13 -25.60
CA TRP A 804 -31.91 47.47 -25.86
C TRP A 804 -31.28 48.18 -27.08
N ARG A 805 -30.24 47.63 -27.72
CA ARG A 805 -29.64 48.18 -28.98
C ARG A 805 -28.67 47.21 -29.68
N ASP A 806 -28.68 47.20 -31.01
CA ASP A 806 -27.65 46.58 -31.86
C ASP A 806 -26.36 47.43 -31.81
N THR A 807 -25.20 46.79 -31.62
CA THR A 807 -23.89 47.43 -31.43
C THR A 807 -22.84 46.97 -32.45
N SER A 808 -23.29 46.42 -33.58
CA SER A 808 -22.44 46.09 -34.72
C SER A 808 -21.79 47.36 -35.33
N GLY A 809 -20.66 47.79 -34.76
CA GLY A 809 -19.76 48.77 -35.38
C GLY A 809 -19.23 49.94 -34.52
N GLU A 810 -19.67 50.14 -33.27
CA GLU A 810 -19.17 51.28 -32.48
C GLU A 810 -17.84 50.98 -31.75
N GLY A 811 -16.77 51.70 -32.12
CA GLY A 811 -15.56 51.86 -31.29
C GLY A 811 -14.36 50.93 -31.57
N ARG A 812 -14.33 50.23 -32.70
CA ARG A 812 -13.26 49.25 -33.05
C ARG A 812 -11.90 49.91 -33.37
N ASP A 813 -11.88 51.10 -33.96
CA ASP A 813 -10.63 51.81 -34.35
C ASP A 813 -9.80 52.35 -33.17
N GLU A 814 -10.32 52.29 -31.93
CA GLU A 814 -9.64 52.79 -30.73
C GLU A 814 -9.05 51.67 -29.85
N ALA A 815 -9.31 50.39 -30.15
CA ALA A 815 -8.85 49.27 -29.31
C ALA A 815 -7.34 49.02 -29.48
N PRO A 816 -6.58 48.74 -28.41
CA PRO A 816 -5.16 48.40 -28.52
C PRO A 816 -4.97 47.20 -29.44
N ARG A 817 -4.04 47.30 -30.39
CA ARG A 817 -3.66 46.18 -31.25
C ARG A 817 -2.87 45.13 -30.46
N LEU A 818 -3.15 43.88 -30.75
CA LEU A 818 -2.45 42.72 -30.20
C LEU A 818 -1.31 42.29 -31.13
N PRO A 819 -0.35 41.47 -30.65
CA PRO A 819 0.80 41.03 -31.44
C PRO A 819 0.41 39.94 -32.48
N THR A 820 -0.52 40.27 -33.37
CA THR A 820 -1.07 39.32 -34.36
C THR A 820 -0.02 38.86 -35.35
N GLN A 821 0.84 39.78 -35.82
CA GLN A 821 1.89 39.42 -36.77
C GLN A 821 2.91 38.48 -36.13
N ASP A 822 3.30 38.75 -34.88
CA ASP A 822 4.23 37.89 -34.14
C ASP A 822 3.62 36.49 -33.90
N MET A 823 2.31 36.40 -33.71
CA MET A 823 1.59 35.11 -33.62
C MET A 823 1.64 34.35 -34.94
N HIS A 824 1.37 35.02 -36.08
CA HIS A 824 1.46 34.39 -37.39
C HIS A 824 2.89 33.90 -37.67
N ASP A 825 3.89 34.74 -37.40
CA ASP A 825 5.30 34.39 -37.59
C ASP A 825 5.70 33.18 -36.73
N ALA A 826 5.16 33.08 -35.51
CA ALA A 826 5.41 31.95 -34.61
C ALA A 826 4.73 30.65 -35.08
N PHE A 827 3.47 30.72 -35.54
CA PHE A 827 2.76 29.54 -36.06
C PHE A 827 3.39 29.05 -37.38
N ASP A 828 3.78 29.97 -38.25
CA ASP A 828 4.50 29.66 -39.48
C ASP A 828 5.87 29.02 -39.17
N ALA A 829 6.59 29.51 -38.15
CA ALA A 829 7.84 28.90 -37.69
C ALA A 829 7.65 27.50 -37.08
N ALA A 830 6.48 27.22 -36.51
CA ALA A 830 6.07 25.90 -36.03
C ALA A 830 5.59 24.97 -37.16
N GLY A 831 5.53 25.45 -38.41
CA GLY A 831 5.15 24.66 -39.58
C GLY A 831 3.64 24.59 -39.84
N TRP A 832 2.84 25.37 -39.13
CA TRP A 832 1.40 25.46 -39.39
C TRP A 832 1.09 26.34 -40.59
N THR A 833 0.06 25.97 -41.35
CA THR A 833 -0.31 26.61 -42.61
C THR A 833 -1.32 27.74 -42.39
N PRO A 834 -0.99 29.00 -42.69
CA PRO A 834 -1.95 30.10 -42.59
C PRO A 834 -2.99 30.04 -43.71
N LEU A 835 -4.27 29.94 -43.34
CA LEU A 835 -5.41 29.96 -44.26
C LEU A 835 -6.14 31.32 -44.29
N ILE A 836 -5.38 32.39 -44.13
CA ILE A 836 -5.90 33.77 -44.07
C ILE A 836 -6.23 34.24 -45.49
N ASN A 837 -7.50 34.08 -45.90
CA ASN A 837 -7.97 34.37 -47.28
C ASN A 837 -7.13 33.64 -48.34
N ARG A 838 -6.78 32.38 -48.06
CA ARG A 838 -5.83 31.59 -48.83
C ARG A 838 -6.28 30.14 -48.90
N SER A 839 -5.95 29.49 -50.02
CA SER A 839 -6.00 28.04 -50.17
C SER A 839 -4.59 27.43 -50.08
N ALA A 840 -4.55 26.19 -49.60
CA ALA A 840 -3.32 25.42 -49.46
C ALA A 840 -3.59 23.93 -49.69
N ARG A 841 -2.56 23.21 -50.10
CA ARG A 841 -2.60 21.75 -50.25
C ARG A 841 -1.59 21.12 -49.32
N MET A 842 -1.99 20.05 -48.64
CA MET A 842 -1.13 19.30 -47.74
C MET A 842 -1.36 17.79 -47.87
N GLU A 843 -0.28 17.03 -47.69
CA GLU A 843 -0.33 15.58 -47.58
C GLU A 843 -0.38 15.22 -46.10
N VAL A 844 -1.43 14.53 -45.66
CA VAL A 844 -1.63 14.12 -44.27
C VAL A 844 -2.14 12.69 -44.26
N ALA A 845 -1.51 11.81 -43.47
CA ALA A 845 -1.87 10.39 -43.38
C ALA A 845 -1.98 9.67 -44.75
N GLY A 846 -1.19 10.10 -45.75
CA GLY A 846 -1.22 9.56 -47.11
C GLY A 846 -2.36 10.07 -48.00
N LEU A 847 -3.11 11.07 -47.55
CA LEU A 847 -4.20 11.73 -48.27
C LEU A 847 -3.80 13.14 -48.69
N THR A 848 -4.19 13.53 -49.91
CA THR A 848 -4.05 14.90 -50.40
C THR A 848 -5.25 15.75 -49.96
N LEU A 849 -5.05 16.63 -48.98
CA LEU A 849 -6.06 17.57 -48.51
C LEU A 849 -5.96 18.91 -49.26
N ASP A 850 -7.08 19.41 -49.77
CA ASP A 850 -7.19 20.75 -50.35
C ASP A 850 -7.99 21.66 -49.40
N LEU A 851 -7.26 22.58 -48.76
CA LEU A 851 -7.75 23.46 -47.73
C LEU A 851 -8.07 24.83 -48.33
N SER A 852 -9.20 25.40 -47.91
CA SER A 852 -9.60 26.76 -48.25
C SER A 852 -10.04 27.48 -46.99
N GLY A 853 -9.38 28.59 -46.64
CA GLY A 853 -9.80 29.38 -45.48
C GLY A 853 -10.03 30.84 -45.77
N VAL A 854 -10.83 31.43 -44.90
CA VAL A 854 -11.11 32.87 -44.88
C VAL A 854 -10.58 33.49 -43.60
N ASP A 855 -10.11 34.73 -43.71
CA ASP A 855 -9.88 35.60 -42.56
C ASP A 855 -11.24 35.94 -41.90
N ASP A 856 -11.20 36.76 -40.86
CA ASP A 856 -12.31 37.01 -39.96
C ASP A 856 -13.60 37.56 -40.63
N PRO A 857 -14.69 36.76 -40.68
CA PRO A 857 -15.98 37.22 -41.19
C PRO A 857 -16.69 38.24 -40.28
N HIS A 858 -16.42 38.27 -38.98
CA HIS A 858 -16.99 39.24 -38.05
C HIS A 858 -16.45 40.67 -38.28
N LEU A 859 -15.22 40.79 -38.77
CA LEU A 859 -14.61 42.05 -39.21
C LEU A 859 -14.88 42.39 -40.68
N GLY A 860 -15.45 41.46 -41.45
CA GLY A 860 -15.62 41.61 -42.89
C GLY A 860 -14.31 41.47 -43.68
N TYR A 861 -13.33 40.78 -43.11
CA TYR A 861 -12.04 40.50 -43.76
C TYR A 861 -12.09 39.22 -44.61
N ASP A 862 -13.20 38.48 -44.53
CA ASP A 862 -13.46 37.23 -45.26
C ASP A 862 -13.48 37.43 -46.79
N ARG A 863 -12.40 37.04 -47.46
CA ARG A 863 -12.27 36.93 -48.91
C ARG A 863 -12.09 35.48 -49.28
N HIS A 864 -13.08 34.93 -49.95
CA HIS A 864 -13.11 33.51 -50.30
C HIS A 864 -12.07 33.18 -51.40
N PRO A 865 -11.06 32.34 -51.12
CA PRO A 865 -10.03 31.99 -52.09
C PRO A 865 -10.45 30.86 -53.04
N GLY A 866 -11.51 30.11 -52.70
CA GLY A 866 -11.96 28.91 -53.42
C GLY A 866 -11.08 27.69 -53.17
N PHE A 867 -11.37 26.60 -53.87
CA PHE A 867 -10.57 25.37 -53.87
C PHE A 867 -9.78 25.21 -55.17
N GLY A 868 -8.76 24.34 -55.16
CA GLY A 868 -8.02 23.94 -56.35
C GLY A 868 -8.82 23.00 -57.25
N ASP A 869 -8.14 22.34 -58.20
CA ASP A 869 -8.76 21.34 -59.09
C ASP A 869 -9.30 20.14 -58.27
N PRO A 870 -10.62 19.90 -58.24
CA PRO A 870 -11.23 18.81 -57.48
C PRO A 870 -10.70 17.41 -57.82
N ALA A 871 -10.21 17.21 -59.05
CA ALA A 871 -9.71 15.91 -59.49
C ALA A 871 -8.37 15.50 -58.85
N THR A 872 -7.82 16.36 -57.99
CA THR A 872 -6.45 16.23 -57.47
C THR A 872 -6.38 16.30 -55.94
N ALA A 873 -7.50 16.11 -55.26
CA ALA A 873 -7.59 16.08 -53.80
C ALA A 873 -8.52 14.96 -53.35
N ASP A 874 -8.17 14.28 -52.26
CA ASP A 874 -8.97 13.23 -51.65
C ASP A 874 -10.06 13.82 -50.74
N LEU A 875 -9.79 15.00 -50.16
CA LEU A 875 -10.72 15.72 -49.28
C LEU A 875 -10.57 17.24 -49.42
N ARG A 876 -11.70 17.94 -49.55
CA ARG A 876 -11.77 19.41 -49.55
C ARG A 876 -12.32 19.96 -48.23
N LEU A 877 -11.51 20.75 -47.52
CA LEU A 877 -11.83 21.30 -46.20
C LEU A 877 -11.95 22.83 -46.24
N GLY A 878 -13.11 23.34 -45.84
CA GLY A 878 -13.33 24.77 -45.59
C GLY A 878 -12.98 25.12 -44.14
N VAL A 879 -12.30 26.24 -43.91
CA VAL A 879 -11.92 26.70 -42.56
C VAL A 879 -12.31 28.17 -42.35
N ALA A 880 -13.03 28.47 -41.28
CA ALA A 880 -13.45 29.84 -40.95
C ALA A 880 -13.40 30.10 -39.44
N HIS A 881 -13.10 31.34 -39.05
CA HIS A 881 -13.21 31.72 -37.63
C HIS A 881 -14.64 31.63 -37.11
N ALA A 882 -15.63 32.08 -37.89
CA ALA A 882 -17.02 32.19 -37.45
C ALA A 882 -17.99 31.69 -38.53
N PRO A 883 -19.14 31.10 -38.16
CA PRO A 883 -19.95 30.29 -39.06
C PRO A 883 -21.03 31.15 -39.74
N TYR A 884 -20.61 32.24 -40.39
CA TYR A 884 -21.55 33.13 -41.07
C TYR A 884 -22.16 32.44 -42.30
N LEU A 885 -23.47 32.55 -42.48
CA LEU A 885 -24.20 31.90 -43.58
C LEU A 885 -23.58 32.22 -44.94
N ARG A 886 -23.21 33.49 -45.19
CA ARG A 886 -22.55 33.90 -46.45
C ARG A 886 -21.22 33.19 -46.72
N THR A 887 -20.52 32.77 -45.66
CA THR A 887 -19.22 32.09 -45.72
C THR A 887 -19.43 30.60 -45.92
N LEU A 888 -20.32 30.01 -45.12
CA LEU A 888 -20.66 28.59 -45.21
C LEU A 888 -21.30 28.25 -46.57
N ASP A 889 -22.23 29.08 -47.06
CA ASP A 889 -22.86 28.92 -48.37
C ASP A 889 -21.85 28.94 -49.52
N ARG A 890 -20.79 29.76 -49.39
CA ARG A 890 -19.72 29.82 -50.39
C ARG A 890 -18.85 28.58 -50.37
N PHE A 891 -18.44 28.10 -49.19
CA PHE A 891 -17.71 26.83 -49.09
C PHE A 891 -18.51 25.67 -49.66
N ALA A 892 -19.81 25.60 -49.36
CA ALA A 892 -20.69 24.57 -49.91
C ALA A 892 -20.82 24.68 -51.43
N ALA A 893 -21.00 25.89 -51.97
CA ALA A 893 -21.10 26.13 -53.41
C ALA A 893 -19.82 25.77 -54.19
N ASP A 894 -18.65 25.98 -53.58
CA ASP A 894 -17.34 25.69 -54.16
C ASP A 894 -16.90 24.22 -53.94
N GLY A 895 -17.76 23.41 -53.31
CA GLY A 895 -17.62 21.96 -53.21
C GLY A 895 -16.76 21.48 -52.05
N ALA A 896 -16.77 22.19 -50.92
CA ALA A 896 -16.25 21.65 -49.66
C ALA A 896 -16.95 20.33 -49.29
N GLN A 897 -16.21 19.39 -48.71
CA GLN A 897 -16.75 18.13 -48.17
C GLN A 897 -16.94 18.19 -46.66
N LEU A 898 -16.21 19.06 -45.97
CA LEU A 898 -16.36 19.38 -44.56
C LEU A 898 -15.94 20.83 -44.33
N VAL A 899 -16.64 21.54 -43.44
CA VAL A 899 -16.26 22.89 -43.00
C VAL A 899 -16.02 22.87 -41.50
N LEU A 900 -14.90 23.46 -41.07
CA LEU A 900 -14.55 23.65 -39.66
C LEU A 900 -14.71 25.13 -39.32
N ALA A 901 -15.56 25.44 -38.36
CA ALA A 901 -15.82 26.81 -37.94
C ALA A 901 -15.83 26.95 -36.41
N GLY A 902 -15.15 27.99 -35.93
CA GLY A 902 -15.32 28.49 -34.57
C GLY A 902 -16.63 29.24 -34.39
N HIS A 903 -16.96 29.64 -33.16
CA HIS A 903 -18.20 30.38 -32.91
C HIS A 903 -18.12 31.41 -31.79
N THR A 904 -17.66 31.04 -30.59
CA THR A 904 -17.96 31.84 -29.40
C THR A 904 -16.95 32.98 -29.24
N HIS A 905 -17.42 34.22 -29.46
CA HIS A 905 -16.69 35.47 -29.18
C HIS A 905 -16.53 35.75 -27.66
N GLY A 906 -16.14 34.74 -26.88
CA GLY A 906 -15.75 34.91 -25.48
C GLY A 906 -16.87 34.74 -24.44
N GLY A 907 -17.85 33.86 -24.69
CA GLY A 907 -18.86 33.44 -23.70
C GLY A 907 -20.25 33.22 -24.30
N GLN A 908 -20.94 32.15 -23.88
CA GLN A 908 -22.25 31.75 -24.40
C GLN A 908 -23.20 31.33 -23.26
N VAL A 909 -24.45 31.79 -23.34
CA VAL A 909 -25.53 31.39 -22.42
C VAL A 909 -26.52 30.53 -23.19
N CYS A 910 -26.63 29.28 -22.78
CA CYS A 910 -27.60 28.33 -23.30
C CYS A 910 -28.73 28.09 -22.28
N LEU A 911 -29.83 27.52 -22.76
CA LEU A 911 -30.86 26.89 -21.93
C LEU A 911 -30.41 25.48 -21.53
N PRO A 912 -31.00 24.87 -20.48
CA PRO A 912 -30.82 23.44 -20.20
C PRO A 912 -31.04 22.60 -21.47
N GLY A 913 -30.11 21.68 -21.77
CA GLY A 913 -30.06 20.94 -23.03
C GLY A 913 -29.25 21.61 -24.16
N GLY A 914 -28.44 22.64 -23.86
CA GLY A 914 -27.39 23.13 -24.77
C GLY A 914 -27.81 24.15 -25.83
N ARG A 915 -29.09 24.56 -25.87
CA ARG A 915 -29.60 25.51 -26.89
C ARG A 915 -29.20 26.95 -26.58
N ALA A 916 -28.46 27.61 -27.47
CA ALA A 916 -28.07 29.02 -27.33
C ALA A 916 -29.27 29.98 -27.28
N LEU A 917 -29.20 31.02 -26.42
CA LEU A 917 -30.19 32.10 -26.41
C LEU A 917 -30.03 33.08 -27.57
N VAL A 918 -28.78 33.34 -27.97
CA VAL A 918 -28.40 34.22 -29.08
C VAL A 918 -27.16 33.63 -29.76
N SER A 919 -27.08 33.75 -31.07
CA SER A 919 -25.99 33.20 -31.88
C SER A 919 -24.84 34.19 -32.14
N ASN A 920 -25.01 35.48 -31.88
CA ASN A 920 -24.00 36.52 -32.17
C ASN A 920 -23.48 36.55 -33.65
N CYS A 921 -24.13 35.84 -34.57
CA CYS A 921 -23.91 35.81 -36.02
C CYS A 921 -25.25 35.60 -36.73
N ASP A 922 -25.25 35.42 -38.05
CA ASP A 922 -26.46 35.20 -38.86
C ASP A 922 -26.96 33.74 -38.85
N LEU A 923 -26.32 32.86 -38.09
CA LEU A 923 -26.73 31.46 -37.88
C LEU A 923 -27.85 31.36 -36.83
N GLU A 924 -28.73 30.36 -36.97
CA GLU A 924 -29.80 30.10 -35.99
C GLU A 924 -29.21 29.61 -34.65
N PRO A 925 -29.72 30.03 -33.48
CA PRO A 925 -29.15 29.66 -32.18
C PRO A 925 -29.03 28.15 -31.94
N GLU A 926 -29.91 27.34 -32.52
CA GLU A 926 -29.87 25.87 -32.41
C GLU A 926 -28.68 25.24 -33.15
N ARG A 927 -28.02 25.99 -34.04
CA ARG A 927 -26.96 25.50 -34.92
C ARG A 927 -25.58 26.06 -34.54
N CYS A 928 -25.48 26.69 -33.38
CA CYS A 928 -24.31 27.42 -32.91
C CYS A 928 -23.24 26.55 -32.23
N LYS A 929 -23.46 25.23 -32.17
CA LYS A 929 -22.56 24.21 -31.63
C LYS A 929 -22.91 22.89 -32.30
N GLY A 930 -21.94 21.99 -32.42
CA GLY A 930 -22.14 20.63 -32.90
C GLY A 930 -21.87 20.47 -34.39
N LEU A 931 -22.12 19.26 -34.87
CA LEU A 931 -22.09 18.94 -36.28
C LEU A 931 -23.44 19.30 -36.93
N ILE A 932 -23.43 20.30 -37.80
CA ILE A 932 -24.62 20.76 -38.55
C ILE A 932 -24.43 20.49 -40.05
N THR A 933 -25.51 20.65 -40.82
CA THR A 933 -25.42 20.61 -42.28
C THR A 933 -25.75 21.98 -42.87
N GLN A 934 -24.95 22.45 -43.83
CA GLN A 934 -25.23 23.65 -44.63
C GLN A 934 -25.01 23.35 -46.12
N GLY A 935 -26.03 23.58 -46.95
CA GLY A 935 -25.94 23.30 -48.39
C GLY A 935 -25.65 21.84 -48.75
N GLY A 936 -25.94 20.90 -47.84
CA GLY A 936 -25.61 19.46 -47.99
C GLY A 936 -24.21 19.07 -47.52
N VAL A 937 -23.42 20.02 -47.00
CA VAL A 937 -22.07 19.80 -46.50
C VAL A 937 -22.09 19.78 -44.96
N PRO A 938 -21.43 18.80 -44.30
CA PRO A 938 -21.25 18.83 -42.86
C PRO A 938 -20.37 20.02 -42.43
N VAL A 939 -20.78 20.70 -41.38
CA VAL A 939 -20.08 21.83 -40.77
C VAL A 939 -19.91 21.53 -39.28
N ASN A 940 -18.67 21.41 -38.84
CA ASN A 940 -18.35 21.30 -37.43
C ASN A 940 -18.27 22.70 -36.82
N VAL A 941 -19.21 23.03 -35.93
CA VAL A 941 -19.21 24.30 -35.18
C VAL A 941 -18.69 24.02 -33.77
N SER A 942 -17.52 24.58 -33.45
CA SER A 942 -16.89 24.43 -32.13
C SER A 942 -17.42 25.49 -31.16
N ALA A 943 -17.69 25.09 -29.91
CA ALA A 943 -18.03 26.02 -28.83
C ALA A 943 -16.80 26.79 -28.29
N GLY A 944 -15.59 26.40 -28.69
CA GLY A 944 -14.33 27.01 -28.31
C GLY A 944 -13.93 26.78 -26.86
N LEU A 945 -12.64 26.99 -26.56
CA LEU A 945 -12.02 26.66 -25.27
C LEU A 945 -11.95 27.85 -24.30
N GLY A 946 -11.90 29.06 -24.82
CA GLY A 946 -11.69 30.27 -24.04
C GLY A 946 -12.96 31.02 -23.66
N THR A 947 -12.80 32.04 -22.81
CA THR A 947 -13.83 33.06 -22.56
C THR A 947 -13.20 34.44 -22.63
N SER A 948 -14.02 35.48 -22.81
CA SER A 948 -13.54 36.84 -22.69
C SER A 948 -13.16 37.09 -21.23
N ARG A 949 -11.97 37.65 -20.99
CA ARG A 949 -11.50 38.06 -19.65
C ARG A 949 -12.51 38.95 -18.92
N PHE A 950 -13.32 39.72 -19.64
CA PHE A 950 -14.31 40.64 -19.07
C PHE A 950 -15.74 40.08 -19.01
N ALA A 951 -15.96 38.88 -19.53
CA ALA A 951 -17.24 38.19 -19.49
C ALA A 951 -17.04 36.65 -19.39
N PRO A 952 -16.47 36.14 -18.28
CA PRO A 952 -16.11 34.72 -18.13
C PRO A 952 -17.32 33.84 -17.77
N ILE A 953 -18.50 34.13 -18.31
CA ILE A 953 -19.75 33.43 -17.95
C ILE A 953 -20.13 32.50 -19.12
N ARG A 954 -20.11 31.19 -18.84
CA ARG A 954 -20.72 30.13 -19.66
C ARG A 954 -21.81 29.47 -18.83
N LEU A 955 -23.00 29.30 -19.39
CA LEU A 955 -24.12 28.61 -18.73
C LEU A 955 -24.69 27.56 -19.69
N PHE A 956 -24.68 26.30 -19.28
CA PHE A 956 -25.10 25.15 -20.11
C PHE A 956 -24.36 25.05 -21.47
N CYS A 957 -23.09 25.49 -21.53
CA CYS A 957 -22.25 25.51 -22.73
C CYS A 957 -20.75 25.43 -22.35
N PRO A 958 -20.25 24.26 -21.91
CA PRO A 958 -18.87 24.09 -21.44
C PRO A 958 -17.83 24.39 -22.55
N PRO A 959 -16.58 24.75 -22.19
CA PRO A 959 -15.44 24.78 -23.11
C PRO A 959 -15.32 23.48 -23.89
N GLU A 960 -14.88 23.52 -25.14
CA GLU A 960 -14.84 22.33 -26.00
C GLU A 960 -13.70 22.40 -27.04
N ALA A 961 -12.90 21.33 -27.10
CA ALA A 961 -12.09 20.91 -28.23
C ALA A 961 -12.85 19.79 -28.96
N VAL A 962 -12.60 19.62 -30.27
CA VAL A 962 -13.30 18.60 -31.06
C VAL A 962 -12.31 17.70 -31.78
N LEU A 963 -12.39 16.38 -31.59
CA LEU A 963 -11.65 15.39 -32.38
C LEU A 963 -12.58 14.78 -33.43
N LEU A 964 -12.31 15.05 -34.71
CA LEU A 964 -13.04 14.44 -35.82
C LEU A 964 -12.27 13.27 -36.39
N THR A 965 -12.89 12.09 -36.42
CA THR A 965 -12.35 10.91 -37.10
C THR A 965 -13.07 10.73 -38.42
N LEU A 966 -12.37 11.01 -39.52
CA LEU A 966 -12.89 10.81 -40.87
C LEU A 966 -12.54 9.40 -41.32
N THR A 967 -13.52 8.68 -41.88
CA THR A 967 -13.35 7.31 -42.40
C THR A 967 -13.84 7.21 -43.83
N ASP A 968 -13.59 6.07 -44.45
CA ASP A 968 -14.02 5.73 -45.80
C ASP A 968 -15.49 5.30 -45.93
#